data_AF-A0A1M6R675-F1
#
_entry.id   AF-A0A1M6R675-F1
#
_cell.length_a   1.000
_cell.length_b   1.000
_cell.length_c   1.000
_cell.angle_alpha   90.00
_cell.angle_beta   90.00
_cell.angle_gamma   90.00
#
_symmetry.space_group_name_H-M   'P 1'
#
loop_
_entity.id
_entity.type
_entity.pdbx_description
1 polymer ?
#
loop_
_entity_poly.entity_id
_entity_poly.type
_entity_poly.pdbx_seq_one_letter_code
_entity_poly.pdbx_strand_id
1 'polypeptide(L)'
;MNELQMVKQLIDIKAADDFCSRMLGIYAMMRVDDITKIWGHSIPKSDANYALADNVKNLYNQGLRTVRDKLGAHYQTPAGTVDLFASVEIFKSIDYANTVCLIDEISRVQLLIEGCGVVANGMCETDLGIAKGILEELYSDDQAYLTCGALDTFGINKGGVMTMSEPQVKGQYLRSIEVMVDVAKNLLDGGYSEIETKRMFKRLYVCTVFNYHDNLITRKDINDKAVQYEEGLDRLFPKLISINDNKAVLEKAFDQFENIYQIEPFIKKYRKVRDHACAHFDENSTVMDINKELDLLNTDKLSEVYGYMLNMFNYIANNVFLLKAVTLPARVPIYGVQMETAGDIESFYGEKPAGDIPPTMGCVEIMRAIRKNTEDYGAACDALQKKLMSHDEEEYQEMVGFIAQRLREPSVSNEEQTVIILALKNAKRCFPERLQRTLVSMINDKVIFKLHDAHLLWLLSSNCREDKNIDMMKLLDSIIIQQKIIPTSLSLLALLHMMVEKRHSYIVGTNKAHEVAEEIKNYCESVKNPTEKCLLMMVLSQHWFWDRELEYYRSYETKYTEYFQKETEKALDAYFTYIKLQDQQEIELCKGYLKKNLLLLVLYRLAYYEQERNQTPNLYMEAWRFNCFVRTKCYIYEAFGVGLMEELMGNKESAKSIFEKLVKENPIHRDAIKTLEDFYKRNPEMMR
;
A
#
# COMPACT_ATOMS: atom_id res chain seq x y z
N MET A 1 23.19 22.74 20.54
CA MET A 1 24.29 21.89 21.07
C MET A 1 23.81 20.49 21.43
N ASN A 2 22.91 20.31 22.41
CA ASN A 2 22.49 18.96 22.83
C ASN A 2 21.91 18.11 21.68
N GLU A 3 20.98 18.66 20.89
CA GLU A 3 20.40 17.96 19.72
C GLU A 3 21.46 17.59 18.65
N LEU A 4 22.51 18.40 18.45
CA LEU A 4 23.62 18.04 17.53
C LEU A 4 24.43 16.86 18.07
N GLN A 5 24.68 16.82 19.37
CA GLN A 5 25.39 15.71 20.00
C GLN A 5 24.59 14.41 19.92
N MET A 6 23.27 14.49 20.12
CA MET A 6 22.36 13.36 19.93
C MET A 6 22.42 12.80 18.50
N VAL A 7 22.35 13.68 17.49
CA VAL A 7 22.46 13.29 16.08
C VAL A 7 23.82 12.65 15.79
N LYS A 8 24.91 13.24 16.29
CA LYS A 8 26.25 12.68 16.14
C LYS A 8 26.34 11.27 16.73
N GLN A 9 25.81 11.03 17.93
CA GLN A 9 25.79 9.70 18.53
C GLN A 9 25.04 8.68 17.65
N LEU A 10 23.88 9.05 17.09
CA LEU A 10 23.12 8.18 16.19
C LEU A 10 23.84 7.88 14.87
N ILE A 11 24.59 8.85 14.36
CA ILE A 11 25.39 8.68 13.15
C ILE A 11 26.63 7.80 13.45
N ASP A 12 27.29 8.00 14.58
CA ASP A 12 28.52 7.27 14.96
C ASP A 12 28.26 5.78 15.24
N ILE A 13 27.05 5.39 15.65
CA ILE A 13 26.71 3.97 15.86
C ILE A 13 26.54 3.17 14.56
N LYS A 14 26.45 3.84 13.39
CA LYS A 14 26.30 3.22 12.07
C LYS A 14 25.14 2.22 11.97
N ALA A 15 24.04 2.49 12.67
CA ALA A 15 22.87 1.60 12.70
C ALA A 15 21.83 1.92 11.61
N ALA A 16 21.88 3.13 11.05
CA ALA A 16 20.93 3.61 10.05
C ALA A 16 21.41 3.31 8.62
N ASP A 17 20.45 3.08 7.71
CA ASP A 17 20.70 2.99 6.26
C ASP A 17 21.19 4.33 5.67
N ASP A 18 21.57 4.33 4.38
CA ASP A 18 22.05 5.53 3.67
C ASP A 18 21.03 6.68 3.75
N PHE A 19 19.75 6.38 3.51
CA PHE A 19 18.69 7.38 3.49
C PHE A 19 18.46 8.02 4.87
N CYS A 20 18.33 7.20 5.91
CA CYS A 20 18.08 7.63 7.29
C CYS A 20 19.28 8.42 7.83
N SER A 21 20.50 7.99 7.53
CA SER A 21 21.72 8.71 7.93
C SER A 21 21.78 10.12 7.31
N ARG A 22 21.45 10.25 6.01
CA ARG A 22 21.35 11.55 5.34
C ARG A 22 20.23 12.42 5.89
N MET A 23 19.08 11.83 6.25
CA MET A 23 17.98 12.53 6.90
C MET A 23 18.39 13.11 8.26
N LEU A 24 19.14 12.37 9.07
CA LEU A 24 19.75 12.89 10.30
C LEU A 24 20.75 14.02 10.01
N GLY A 25 21.53 13.90 8.93
CA GLY A 25 22.40 14.97 8.43
C GLY A 25 21.64 16.26 8.08
N ILE A 26 20.49 16.16 7.40
CA ILE A 26 19.61 17.31 7.11
C ILE A 26 19.20 18.01 8.41
N TYR A 27 18.77 17.23 9.41
CA TYR A 27 18.38 17.78 10.71
C TYR A 27 19.56 18.44 11.42
N ALA A 28 20.76 17.85 11.38
CA ALA A 28 21.96 18.48 11.90
C ALA A 28 22.19 19.86 11.25
N MET A 29 22.07 19.98 9.93
CA MET A 29 22.26 21.25 9.23
C MET A 29 21.23 22.32 9.64
N MET A 30 20.00 21.93 9.98
CA MET A 30 19.01 22.86 10.55
C MET A 30 19.46 23.41 11.90
N ARG A 31 20.05 22.58 12.76
CA ARG A 31 20.56 23.02 14.09
C ARG A 31 21.86 23.80 14.00
N VAL A 32 22.71 23.52 13.01
CA VAL A 32 23.89 24.34 12.72
C VAL A 32 23.48 25.76 12.32
N ASP A 33 22.43 25.91 11.51
CA ASP A 33 21.86 27.21 11.14
C ASP A 33 21.49 28.02 12.40
N ASP A 34 20.77 27.40 13.34
CA ASP A 34 20.35 28.04 14.58
C ASP A 34 21.57 28.51 15.41
N ILE A 35 22.59 27.67 15.55
CA ILE A 35 23.81 27.99 16.32
C ILE A 35 24.60 29.12 15.67
N THR A 36 24.84 29.06 14.36
CA THR A 36 25.64 30.08 13.66
C THR A 36 24.97 31.45 13.65
N LYS A 37 23.63 31.50 13.68
CA LYS A 37 22.88 32.75 13.89
C LYS A 37 23.03 33.28 15.30
N ILE A 38 22.80 32.43 16.31
CA ILE A 38 22.97 32.80 17.73
C ILE A 38 24.37 33.36 17.98
N TRP A 39 25.42 32.70 17.47
CA TRP A 39 26.81 33.18 17.56
C TRP A 39 27.01 34.56 16.95
N GLY A 40 26.40 34.83 15.79
CA GLY A 40 26.46 36.13 15.13
C GLY A 40 25.89 37.28 15.97
N HIS A 41 25.00 36.97 16.92
CA HIS A 41 24.38 37.96 17.82
C HIS A 41 25.01 37.98 19.22
N SER A 42 25.50 36.84 19.70
CA SER A 42 25.96 36.66 21.09
C SER A 42 27.46 36.85 21.29
N ILE A 43 28.29 36.63 20.26
CA ILE A 43 29.75 36.76 20.37
C ILE A 43 30.17 38.17 19.92
N PRO A 44 30.78 38.99 20.79
CA PRO A 44 31.30 40.29 20.40
C PRO A 44 32.37 40.16 19.31
N LYS A 45 32.36 41.04 18.31
CA LYS A 45 33.41 41.06 17.26
C LYS A 45 34.83 41.33 17.82
N SER A 46 34.92 41.83 19.04
CA SER A 46 36.17 42.06 19.76
C SER A 46 36.70 40.82 20.48
N ASP A 47 35.93 39.72 20.54
CA ASP A 47 36.37 38.44 21.10
C ASP A 47 37.50 37.86 20.25
N ALA A 48 38.59 37.42 20.89
CA ALA A 48 39.77 36.89 20.21
C ALA A 48 39.47 35.63 19.38
N ASN A 49 38.39 34.91 19.71
CA ASN A 49 37.96 33.68 19.05
C ASN A 49 36.81 33.89 18.05
N TYR A 50 36.33 35.14 17.84
CA TYR A 50 35.24 35.43 16.89
C TYR A 50 35.52 34.91 15.48
N ALA A 51 36.78 35.00 15.01
CA ALA A 51 37.18 34.50 13.70
C ALA A 51 36.95 32.99 13.52
N LEU A 52 36.99 32.21 14.61
CA LEU A 52 36.71 30.77 14.57
C LEU A 52 35.23 30.49 14.31
N ALA A 53 34.33 31.23 14.98
CA ALA A 53 32.89 31.14 14.72
C ALA A 53 32.53 31.57 13.29
N ASP A 54 33.20 32.60 12.75
CA ASP A 54 33.00 33.05 11.37
C ASP A 54 33.51 32.01 10.35
N ASN A 55 34.61 31.31 10.65
CA ASN A 55 35.09 30.19 9.83
C ASN A 55 34.08 29.04 9.76
N VAL A 56 33.48 28.64 10.89
CA VAL A 56 32.42 27.62 10.91
C VAL A 56 31.22 28.06 10.07
N LYS A 57 30.79 29.32 10.22
CA LYS A 57 29.70 29.88 9.42
C LYS A 57 30.04 29.87 7.92
N ASN A 58 31.28 30.16 7.54
CA ASN A 58 31.74 30.10 6.16
C ASN A 58 31.70 28.67 5.61
N LEU A 59 32.18 27.68 6.39
CA LEU A 59 32.09 26.25 6.02
C LEU A 59 30.64 25.81 5.81
N TYR A 60 29.73 26.17 6.73
CA TYR A 60 28.31 25.90 6.58
C TYR A 60 27.72 26.54 5.31
N ASN A 61 28.06 27.80 5.02
CA ASN A 61 27.57 28.52 3.84
C ASN A 61 28.16 28.01 2.51
N GLN A 62 29.30 27.31 2.51
CA GLN A 62 29.97 26.82 1.30
C GLN A 62 29.30 25.60 0.64
N GLY A 63 28.26 25.02 1.26
CA GLY A 63 27.48 23.95 0.62
C GLY A 63 26.38 23.34 1.48
N LEU A 64 26.51 23.41 2.80
CA LEU A 64 25.61 22.72 3.73
C LEU A 64 24.35 23.53 4.07
N ARG A 65 24.41 24.85 3.96
CA ARG A 65 23.22 25.71 4.03
C ARG A 65 22.17 25.34 2.98
N THR A 66 22.62 24.97 1.77
CA THR A 66 21.72 24.55 0.69
C THR A 66 20.93 23.30 1.08
N VAL A 67 21.52 22.37 1.82
CA VAL A 67 20.83 21.18 2.37
C VAL A 67 19.69 21.60 3.30
N ARG A 68 19.97 22.49 4.26
CA ARG A 68 18.96 23.03 5.17
C ARG A 68 17.86 23.78 4.42
N ASP A 69 18.22 24.65 3.48
CA ASP A 69 17.26 25.50 2.78
C ASP A 69 16.35 24.68 1.84
N LYS A 70 16.94 23.70 1.13
CA LYS A 70 16.27 22.96 0.04
C LYS A 70 15.68 21.62 0.43
N LEU A 71 16.18 20.93 1.46
CA LEU A 71 15.64 19.63 1.88
C LEU A 71 15.04 19.66 3.29
N GLY A 72 15.57 20.49 4.20
CA GLY A 72 15.12 20.54 5.59
C GLY A 72 13.96 21.50 5.86
N ALA A 73 14.18 22.79 5.64
CA ALA A 73 13.28 23.84 6.11
C ALA A 73 12.09 24.12 5.19
N HIS A 74 12.16 23.79 3.90
CA HIS A 74 11.06 24.05 2.97
C HIS A 74 10.79 22.93 1.96
N TYR A 75 11.72 21.99 1.80
CA TYR A 75 11.73 20.96 0.75
C TYR A 75 11.35 21.55 -0.63
N GLN A 76 12.30 22.21 -1.27
CA GLN A 76 12.13 23.00 -2.50
C GLN A 76 13.22 22.66 -3.51
N THR A 77 12.93 22.92 -4.77
CA THR A 77 13.89 22.70 -5.84
C THR A 77 15.06 23.70 -5.76
N PRO A 78 16.29 23.27 -6.08
CA PRO A 78 17.47 24.13 -6.03
C PRO A 78 17.47 25.24 -7.09
N ALA A 79 17.08 24.91 -8.32
CA ALA A 79 17.24 25.76 -9.50
C ALA A 79 16.07 26.73 -9.77
N GLY A 80 15.03 26.77 -8.93
CA GLY A 80 13.83 27.59 -9.14
C GLY A 80 12.86 27.05 -10.20
N THR A 81 13.25 26.00 -10.93
CA THR A 81 12.39 25.14 -11.77
C THR A 81 12.52 23.71 -11.29
N VAL A 82 11.41 22.97 -11.20
CA VAL A 82 11.39 21.60 -10.68
C VAL A 82 12.37 20.66 -11.42
N ASP A 83 13.34 20.13 -10.69
CA ASP A 83 14.48 19.34 -11.17
C ASP A 83 14.79 18.23 -10.15
N LEU A 84 14.46 17.00 -10.54
CA LEU A 84 14.65 15.80 -9.75
C LEU A 84 16.13 15.58 -9.39
N PHE A 85 17.03 15.75 -10.37
CA PHE A 85 18.45 15.40 -10.21
C PHE A 85 19.17 16.40 -9.32
N ALA A 86 18.84 17.70 -9.41
CA ALA A 86 19.43 18.70 -8.53
C ALA A 86 19.14 18.42 -7.04
N SER A 87 17.93 17.94 -6.72
CA SER A 87 17.58 17.55 -5.34
C SER A 87 18.34 16.30 -4.89
N VAL A 88 18.52 15.33 -5.80
CA VAL A 88 19.32 14.12 -5.55
C VAL A 88 20.78 14.47 -5.33
N GLU A 89 21.36 15.38 -6.11
CA GLU A 89 22.75 15.81 -5.96
C GLU A 89 23.00 16.45 -4.58
N ILE A 90 22.09 17.30 -4.11
CA ILE A 90 22.18 17.88 -2.76
C ILE A 90 22.04 16.79 -1.69
N PHE A 91 21.14 15.83 -1.88
CA PHE A 91 20.99 14.75 -0.90
C PHE A 91 22.23 13.85 -0.86
N LYS A 92 22.83 13.59 -2.03
CA LYS A 92 24.06 12.81 -2.18
C LYS A 92 25.30 13.50 -1.63
N SER A 93 25.32 14.84 -1.59
CA SER A 93 26.45 15.59 -1.00
C SER A 93 26.51 15.55 0.53
N ILE A 94 25.49 14.99 1.19
CA ILE A 94 25.47 14.81 2.64
C ILE A 94 26.25 13.54 2.98
N ASP A 95 27.43 13.68 3.59
CA ASP A 95 28.25 12.55 4.00
C ASP A 95 28.63 12.60 5.48
N TYR A 96 29.10 11.45 5.99
CA TYR A 96 29.53 11.27 7.37
C TYR A 96 30.64 12.26 7.76
N ALA A 97 31.69 12.36 6.94
CA ALA A 97 32.89 13.11 7.28
C ALA A 97 32.60 14.60 7.44
N ASN A 98 31.90 15.20 6.48
CA ASN A 98 31.52 16.61 6.51
C ASN A 98 30.52 16.91 7.63
N THR A 99 29.56 16.01 7.86
CA THR A 99 28.56 16.18 8.94
C THR A 99 29.21 16.15 10.32
N VAL A 100 30.01 15.11 10.60
CA VAL A 100 30.65 14.93 11.91
C VAL A 100 31.75 15.96 12.14
N CYS A 101 32.59 16.24 11.14
CA CYS A 101 33.64 17.27 11.26
C CYS A 101 33.05 18.64 11.61
N LEU A 102 31.88 19.00 11.03
CA LEU A 102 31.23 20.26 11.36
C LEU A 102 30.68 20.27 12.79
N ILE A 103 30.08 19.19 13.25
CA ILE A 103 29.58 19.07 14.64
C ILE A 103 30.73 19.16 15.65
N ASP A 104 31.85 18.49 15.37
CA ASP A 104 33.04 18.51 16.21
C ASP A 104 33.67 19.90 16.25
N GLU A 105 33.78 20.56 15.10
CA GLU A 105 34.31 21.93 15.03
C GLU A 105 33.41 22.91 15.79
N ILE A 106 32.09 22.78 15.67
CA ILE A 106 31.15 23.59 16.46
C ILE A 106 31.35 23.38 17.96
N SER A 107 31.48 22.12 18.38
CA SER A 107 31.70 21.77 19.78
C SER A 107 33.03 22.32 20.30
N ARG A 108 34.09 22.24 19.49
CA ARG A 108 35.42 22.79 19.78
C ARG A 108 35.37 24.32 19.94
N VAL A 109 34.73 25.02 19.01
CA VAL A 109 34.61 26.48 19.06
C VAL A 109 33.78 26.93 20.27
N GLN A 110 32.69 26.24 20.59
CA GLN A 110 31.85 26.53 21.76
C GLN A 110 32.64 26.46 23.08
N LEU A 111 33.58 25.53 23.21
CA LEU A 111 34.42 25.37 24.41
C LEU A 111 35.46 26.49 24.58
N LEU A 112 35.81 27.20 23.49
CA LEU A 112 36.84 28.23 23.48
C LEU A 112 36.30 29.65 23.69
N ILE A 113 34.99 29.86 23.51
CA ILE A 113 34.37 31.18 23.66
C ILE A 113 33.95 31.39 25.12
N GLU A 114 34.48 32.44 25.74
CA GLU A 114 34.22 32.78 27.14
C GLU A 114 32.75 33.18 27.35
N GLY A 115 32.11 32.61 28.39
CA GLY A 115 30.67 32.86 28.66
C GLY A 115 29.69 32.09 27.77
N CYS A 116 30.17 31.33 26.79
CA CYS A 116 29.35 30.48 25.91
C CYS A 116 29.50 28.97 26.19
N GLY A 117 30.31 28.53 27.15
CA GLY A 117 30.47 27.10 27.43
C GLY A 117 29.14 26.40 27.78
N VAL A 118 28.63 25.56 26.87
CA VAL A 118 27.44 24.73 27.09
C VAL A 118 27.88 23.28 27.10
N VAL A 119 27.59 22.56 28.19
CA VAL A 119 27.79 21.11 28.26
C VAL A 119 26.68 20.43 27.46
N ALA A 120 27.05 19.72 26.40
CA ALA A 120 26.15 18.88 25.61
C ALA A 120 26.35 17.42 26.02
N ASN A 121 25.31 16.80 26.59
CA ASN A 121 25.39 15.44 27.11
C ASN A 121 24.99 14.39 26.07
N GLY A 122 24.23 14.79 25.04
CA GLY A 122 23.66 13.86 24.07
C GLY A 122 22.50 13.04 24.66
N MET A 123 22.24 11.87 24.10
CA MET A 123 21.30 10.88 24.62
C MET A 123 21.94 10.05 25.73
N CYS A 124 21.14 9.66 26.72
CA CYS A 124 21.50 8.59 27.65
C CYS A 124 21.59 7.23 26.93
N GLU A 125 22.29 6.26 27.52
CA GLU A 125 22.51 4.94 26.92
C GLU A 125 21.20 4.21 26.60
N THR A 126 20.19 4.31 27.47
CA THR A 126 18.88 3.70 27.28
C THR A 126 18.18 4.25 26.04
N ASP A 127 18.10 5.58 25.91
CA ASP A 127 17.44 6.25 24.79
C ASP A 127 18.20 6.00 23.47
N LEU A 128 19.53 6.00 23.52
CA LEU A 128 20.37 5.66 22.37
C LEU A 128 20.13 4.21 21.91
N GLY A 129 19.98 3.27 22.85
CA GLY A 129 19.65 1.88 22.56
C GLY A 129 18.28 1.72 21.91
N ILE A 130 17.26 2.46 22.37
CA ILE A 130 15.93 2.48 21.77
C ILE A 130 15.99 3.03 20.33
N ALA A 131 16.62 4.19 20.15
CA ALA A 131 16.74 4.79 18.83
C ALA A 131 17.54 3.92 17.86
N LYS A 132 18.62 3.28 18.35
CA LYS A 132 19.40 2.30 17.58
C LYS A 132 18.51 1.14 17.08
N GLY A 133 17.74 0.52 17.98
CA GLY A 133 16.86 -0.59 17.60
C GLY A 133 15.84 -0.19 16.53
N ILE A 134 15.25 0.99 16.66
CA ILE A 134 14.34 1.53 15.64
C ILE A 134 15.06 1.74 14.29
N LEU A 135 16.29 2.27 14.30
CA LEU A 135 17.06 2.48 13.06
C LEU A 135 17.46 1.16 12.40
N GLU A 136 17.78 0.12 13.18
CA GLU A 136 18.06 -1.22 12.66
C GLU A 136 16.81 -1.87 12.05
N GLU A 137 15.64 -1.69 12.67
CA GLU A 137 14.36 -2.17 12.12
C GLU A 137 13.96 -1.45 10.83
N LEU A 138 14.35 -0.18 10.68
CA LEU A 138 14.12 0.63 9.47
C LEU A 138 15.21 0.47 8.41
N TYR A 139 16.26 -0.32 8.68
CA TYR A 139 17.36 -0.53 7.75
C TYR A 139 16.84 -1.18 6.48
N SER A 140 17.21 -0.62 5.33
CA SER A 140 16.65 -1.05 4.05
C SER A 140 17.67 -1.29 2.95
N ASP A 141 18.96 -1.02 3.15
CA ASP A 141 19.95 -1.14 2.07
C ASP A 141 20.27 -2.61 1.71
N ASP A 142 19.92 -3.56 2.58
CA ASP A 142 20.07 -5.00 2.39
C ASP A 142 18.97 -5.64 1.53
N GLN A 143 17.82 -4.98 1.39
CA GLN A 143 16.69 -5.44 0.59
C GLN A 143 16.50 -4.60 -0.68
N ALA A 144 16.14 -5.26 -1.78
CA ALA A 144 15.84 -4.57 -3.03
C ALA A 144 14.47 -3.87 -2.95
N TYR A 145 14.38 -2.62 -3.40
CA TYR A 145 13.10 -1.91 -3.47
C TYR A 145 12.88 -1.24 -4.82
N LEU A 146 11.63 -1.26 -5.27
CA LEU A 146 11.12 -0.32 -6.27
C LEU A 146 10.58 0.92 -5.55
N THR A 147 11.02 2.11 -5.96
CA THR A 147 10.59 3.39 -5.39
C THR A 147 10.16 4.37 -6.49
N CYS A 148 9.33 5.35 -6.13
CA CYS A 148 9.07 6.52 -6.95
C CYS A 148 9.44 7.83 -6.23
N GLY A 149 10.09 7.73 -5.07
CA GLY A 149 10.64 8.87 -4.33
C GLY A 149 11.87 9.42 -5.03
N ALA A 150 11.89 10.73 -5.28
CA ALA A 150 13.02 11.43 -5.88
C ALA A 150 14.36 11.10 -5.21
N LEU A 151 14.42 11.12 -3.87
CA LEU A 151 15.68 10.92 -3.15
C LEU A 151 16.12 9.46 -3.04
N ASP A 152 15.15 8.53 -2.99
CA ASP A 152 15.40 7.11 -2.79
C ASP A 152 15.72 6.38 -4.10
N THR A 153 15.35 6.93 -5.26
CA THR A 153 15.52 6.31 -6.59
C THR A 153 16.96 5.93 -6.91
N PHE A 154 17.95 6.60 -6.30
CA PHE A 154 19.38 6.36 -6.52
C PHE A 154 20.12 5.85 -5.28
N GLY A 155 19.38 5.33 -4.30
CA GLY A 155 19.90 4.72 -3.08
C GLY A 155 20.42 3.31 -3.31
N ILE A 156 21.05 2.74 -2.28
CA ILE A 156 21.58 1.38 -2.30
C ILE A 156 20.44 0.37 -2.40
N ASN A 157 20.57 -0.55 -3.35
CA ASN A 157 19.56 -1.59 -3.61
C ASN A 157 18.16 -1.00 -3.93
N LYS A 158 18.11 0.22 -4.47
CA LYS A 158 16.87 0.89 -4.92
C LYS A 158 16.86 1.03 -6.43
N GLY A 159 15.69 0.83 -7.03
CA GLY A 159 15.40 1.15 -8.41
C GLY A 159 14.09 1.92 -8.48
N GLY A 160 13.91 2.78 -9.47
CA GLY A 160 12.70 3.59 -9.50
C GLY A 160 12.26 4.10 -10.86
N VAL A 161 11.02 4.58 -10.89
CA VAL A 161 10.44 5.22 -12.08
C VAL A 161 10.73 6.70 -12.03
N MET A 162 11.48 7.20 -13.02
CA MET A 162 11.75 8.63 -13.17
C MET A 162 10.66 9.29 -14.02
N THR A 163 10.12 10.40 -13.54
CA THR A 163 9.16 11.23 -14.27
C THR A 163 9.76 12.60 -14.53
N MET A 164 9.31 13.28 -15.59
CA MET A 164 10.03 14.45 -16.13
C MET A 164 9.19 15.73 -16.16
N SER A 165 7.88 15.68 -15.93
CA SER A 165 7.07 16.90 -15.84
C SER A 165 7.03 17.44 -14.42
N GLU A 166 6.98 18.77 -14.30
CA GLU A 166 6.95 19.48 -13.01
C GLU A 166 5.92 18.90 -12.01
N PRO A 167 4.64 18.65 -12.37
CA PRO A 167 3.68 18.11 -11.41
C PRO A 167 3.96 16.65 -11.04
N GLN A 168 4.55 15.85 -11.94
CA GLN A 168 4.93 14.46 -11.61
C GLN A 168 6.12 14.43 -10.66
N VAL A 169 7.15 15.24 -10.91
CA VAL A 169 8.32 15.38 -10.02
C VAL A 169 7.89 15.90 -8.64
N LYS A 170 6.93 16.83 -8.57
CA LYS A 170 6.33 17.24 -7.29
C LYS A 170 5.68 16.08 -6.55
N GLY A 171 5.03 15.16 -7.27
CA GLY A 171 4.56 13.89 -6.73
C GLY A 171 5.71 13.00 -6.19
N GLN A 172 6.84 12.93 -6.90
CA GLN A 172 8.02 12.17 -6.43
C GLN A 172 8.69 12.81 -5.19
N TYR A 173 8.59 14.13 -5.03
CA TYR A 173 9.00 14.81 -3.80
C TYR A 173 8.11 14.42 -2.63
N LEU A 174 6.79 14.45 -2.80
CA LEU A 174 5.84 13.98 -1.77
C LEU A 174 6.14 12.54 -1.34
N ARG A 175 6.50 11.66 -2.27
CA ARG A 175 6.92 10.28 -1.97
C ARG A 175 8.24 10.17 -1.20
N SER A 176 9.18 11.08 -1.42
CA SER A 176 10.41 11.13 -0.61
C SER A 176 10.12 11.63 0.80
N ILE A 177 9.28 12.64 0.91
CA ILE A 177 8.85 13.19 2.20
C ILE A 177 8.02 12.14 2.97
N GLU A 178 7.22 11.31 2.30
CA GLU A 178 6.52 10.16 2.92
C GLU A 178 7.49 9.25 3.68
N VAL A 179 8.61 8.82 3.06
CA VAL A 179 9.65 8.04 3.75
C VAL A 179 10.22 8.80 4.95
N MET A 180 10.48 10.10 4.81
CA MET A 180 10.97 10.92 5.91
C MET A 180 9.95 11.02 7.06
N VAL A 181 8.65 11.10 6.77
CA VAL A 181 7.59 11.15 7.79
C VAL A 181 7.53 9.81 8.53
N ASP A 182 7.60 8.70 7.81
CA ASP A 182 7.59 7.35 8.38
C ASP A 182 8.77 7.14 9.33
N VAL A 183 9.99 7.48 8.90
CA VAL A 183 11.20 7.41 9.74
C VAL A 183 11.06 8.31 10.98
N ALA A 184 10.64 9.56 10.79
CA ALA A 184 10.47 10.50 11.91
C ALA A 184 9.40 10.05 12.91
N LYS A 185 8.32 9.40 12.43
CA LYS A 185 7.24 8.91 13.29
C LYS A 185 7.68 7.71 14.12
N ASN A 186 8.33 6.73 13.50
CA ASN A 186 8.89 5.57 14.21
C ASN A 186 9.87 6.03 15.29
N LEU A 187 10.76 6.97 14.95
CA LEU A 187 11.67 7.56 15.93
C LEU A 187 10.91 8.32 17.02
N LEU A 188 9.86 9.07 16.73
CA LEU A 188 9.07 9.79 17.76
C LEU A 188 8.34 8.84 18.74
N ASP A 189 7.87 7.70 18.25
CA ASP A 189 7.11 6.73 19.03
C ASP A 189 7.97 5.87 19.96
N GLY A 190 9.30 6.03 19.88
CA GLY A 190 10.23 5.42 20.82
C GLY A 190 9.87 5.76 22.27
N GLY A 191 9.88 4.74 23.13
CA GLY A 191 9.58 4.85 24.56
C GLY A 191 10.69 5.52 25.38
N TYR A 192 11.13 6.71 24.98
CA TYR A 192 12.28 7.39 25.58
C TYR A 192 12.05 7.82 27.02
N SER A 193 13.13 7.71 27.80
CA SER A 193 13.20 8.13 29.19
C SER A 193 13.43 9.64 29.33
N GLU A 194 14.18 10.27 28.41
CA GLU A 194 14.45 11.70 28.46
C GLU A 194 13.51 12.51 27.56
N ILE A 195 12.92 13.56 28.12
CA ILE A 195 12.01 14.45 27.38
C ILE A 195 12.72 15.18 26.22
N GLU A 196 14.00 15.46 26.35
CA GLU A 196 14.78 16.15 25.31
C GLU A 196 14.95 15.27 24.06
N THR A 197 15.20 13.96 24.23
CA THR A 197 15.22 12.99 23.12
C THR A 197 13.87 12.97 22.39
N LYS A 198 12.77 12.88 23.15
CA LYS A 198 11.41 12.90 22.60
C LYS A 198 11.12 14.21 21.85
N ARG A 199 11.53 15.35 22.39
CA ARG A 199 11.31 16.67 21.76
C ARG A 199 12.10 16.81 20.46
N MET A 200 13.34 16.30 20.40
CA MET A 200 14.15 16.28 19.16
C MET A 200 13.41 15.56 18.02
N PHE A 201 12.95 14.33 18.27
CA PHE A 201 12.21 13.56 17.26
C PHE A 201 10.84 14.17 16.96
N LYS A 202 10.18 14.80 17.94
CA LYS A 202 8.94 15.54 17.71
C LYS A 202 9.15 16.71 16.75
N ARG A 203 10.25 17.45 16.86
CA ARG A 203 10.60 18.54 15.92
C ARG A 203 10.84 18.04 14.52
N LEU A 204 11.59 16.94 14.39
CA LEU A 204 11.86 16.28 13.12
C LEU A 204 10.52 15.89 12.45
N TYR A 205 9.65 15.20 13.18
CA TYR A 205 8.33 14.80 12.70
C TYR A 205 7.46 15.98 12.28
N VAL A 206 7.32 17.00 13.13
CA VAL A 206 6.52 18.20 12.83
C VAL A 206 7.04 18.91 11.59
N CYS A 207 8.36 19.08 11.47
CA CYS A 207 8.94 19.75 10.31
C CYS A 207 8.65 18.99 9.00
N THR A 208 8.83 17.68 9.01
CA THR A 208 8.61 16.83 7.83
C THR A 208 7.13 16.81 7.40
N VAL A 209 6.18 16.72 8.34
CA VAL A 209 4.74 16.77 8.00
C VAL A 209 4.34 18.12 7.38
N PHE A 210 4.88 19.23 7.89
CA PHE A 210 4.62 20.54 7.30
C PHE A 210 5.28 20.72 5.93
N ASN A 211 6.45 20.12 5.69
CA ASN A 211 7.05 20.08 4.35
C ASN A 211 6.18 19.27 3.38
N TYR A 212 5.58 18.17 3.83
CA TYR A 212 4.61 17.41 3.05
C TYR A 212 3.40 18.27 2.69
N HIS A 213 2.82 18.96 3.70
CA HIS A 213 1.72 19.89 3.50
C HIS A 213 2.06 20.96 2.45
N ASP A 214 3.18 21.67 2.62
CA ASP A 214 3.54 22.80 1.75
C ASP A 214 3.89 22.36 0.31
N ASN A 215 4.26 21.09 0.10
CA ASN A 215 4.42 20.49 -1.23
C ASN A 215 3.11 19.97 -1.83
N LEU A 216 2.12 19.61 -1.01
CA LEU A 216 0.82 19.13 -1.45
C LEU A 216 -0.15 20.30 -1.74
N ILE A 217 -0.21 21.28 -0.83
CA ILE A 217 -1.17 22.37 -0.82
C ILE A 217 -0.44 23.71 -0.86
N THR A 218 -0.78 24.51 -1.87
CA THR A 218 -0.31 25.89 -2.04
C THR A 218 -0.80 26.74 -0.88
N ARG A 219 0.16 27.24 -0.10
CA ARG A 219 -0.10 28.10 1.06
C ARG A 219 -0.89 29.36 0.68
N LYS A 220 -1.95 29.61 1.45
CA LYS A 220 -2.78 30.83 1.34
C LYS A 220 -2.56 31.80 2.50
N ASP A 221 -1.75 31.40 3.48
CA ASP A 221 -1.51 32.12 4.74
C ASP A 221 -0.23 32.98 4.73
N ILE A 222 0.40 33.13 3.57
CA ILE A 222 1.59 33.95 3.39
C ILE A 222 1.18 35.42 3.25
N ASN A 223 1.93 36.32 3.89
CA ASN A 223 1.76 37.77 3.69
C ASN A 223 2.00 38.14 2.22
N ASP A 224 1.24 39.09 1.67
CA ASP A 224 1.37 39.61 0.29
C ASP A 224 2.79 40.07 -0.09
N LYS A 225 3.64 40.36 0.92
CA LYS A 225 5.04 40.74 0.74
C LYS A 225 6.04 39.58 0.79
N ALA A 226 5.62 38.40 1.24
CA ALA A 226 6.48 37.24 1.36
C ALA A 226 6.35 36.36 0.11
N VAL A 227 7.50 35.89 -0.39
CA VAL A 227 7.58 35.17 -1.66
C VAL A 227 7.14 33.72 -1.45
N GLN A 228 6.12 33.29 -2.19
CA GLN A 228 5.87 31.87 -2.39
C GLN A 228 6.81 31.35 -3.47
N TYR A 229 7.79 30.54 -3.09
CA TYR A 229 8.82 30.07 -4.01
C TYR A 229 8.35 28.97 -4.96
N GLU A 230 7.41 28.10 -4.53
CA GLU A 230 6.87 27.03 -5.36
C GLU A 230 5.37 26.84 -5.12
N GLU A 231 4.66 26.43 -6.18
CA GLU A 231 3.28 25.94 -6.09
C GLU A 231 3.25 24.53 -5.50
N GLY A 232 2.22 24.25 -4.70
CA GLY A 232 1.89 22.89 -4.25
C GLY A 232 1.28 22.07 -5.38
N LEU A 233 1.20 20.75 -5.17
CA LEU A 233 0.61 19.85 -6.14
C LEU A 233 -0.83 20.25 -6.52
N ASP A 234 -1.61 20.80 -5.58
CA ASP A 234 -2.98 21.30 -5.78
C ASP A 234 -3.15 22.25 -6.98
N ARG A 235 -2.15 23.08 -7.28
CA ARG A 235 -2.14 24.01 -8.42
C ARG A 235 -1.51 23.41 -9.68
N LEU A 236 -0.64 22.43 -9.52
CA LEU A 236 0.15 21.83 -10.59
C LEU A 236 -0.56 20.67 -11.29
N PHE A 237 -1.19 19.77 -10.53
CA PHE A 237 -1.81 18.56 -11.09
C PHE A 237 -2.95 18.81 -12.09
N PRO A 238 -3.74 19.92 -12.03
CA PRO A 238 -4.78 20.16 -13.03
C PRO A 238 -4.24 20.25 -14.46
N LYS A 239 -2.96 20.62 -14.62
CA LYS A 239 -2.24 20.64 -15.92
C LYS A 239 -2.06 19.24 -16.53
N LEU A 240 -2.20 18.17 -15.72
CA LEU A 240 -2.06 16.78 -16.14
C LEU A 240 -3.39 16.08 -16.44
N ILE A 241 -4.53 16.72 -16.22
CA ILE A 241 -5.84 16.13 -16.47
C ILE A 241 -6.03 15.94 -17.98
N SER A 242 -6.24 14.69 -18.38
CA SER A 242 -6.45 14.24 -19.75
C SER A 242 -7.91 13.89 -20.03
N ILE A 243 -8.21 13.54 -21.30
CA ILE A 243 -9.55 13.06 -21.70
C ILE A 243 -9.94 11.73 -21.04
N ASN A 244 -8.97 10.99 -20.48
CA ASN A 244 -9.20 9.73 -19.78
C ASN A 244 -9.56 9.93 -18.30
N ASP A 245 -9.49 11.17 -17.81
CA ASP A 245 -9.66 11.51 -16.40
C ASP A 245 -11.02 12.17 -16.15
N ASN A 246 -11.60 11.97 -14.95
CA ASN A 246 -12.85 12.63 -14.58
C ASN A 246 -12.60 14.07 -14.12
N LYS A 247 -12.38 14.96 -15.10
CA LYS A 247 -12.05 16.38 -14.88
C LYS A 247 -12.96 17.08 -13.87
N ALA A 248 -14.28 16.89 -13.99
CA ALA A 248 -15.27 17.58 -13.15
C ALA A 248 -15.17 17.22 -11.66
N VAL A 249 -14.78 15.99 -11.35
CA VAL A 249 -14.54 15.54 -9.96
C VAL A 249 -13.17 16.01 -9.48
N LEU A 250 -12.14 15.85 -10.31
CA LEU A 250 -10.76 16.15 -9.96
C LEU A 250 -10.52 17.63 -9.67
N GLU A 251 -11.08 18.54 -10.48
CA GLU A 251 -10.93 19.99 -10.27
C GLU A 251 -11.53 20.48 -8.94
N LYS A 252 -12.47 19.72 -8.36
CA LYS A 252 -13.13 20.05 -7.07
C LYS A 252 -12.62 19.20 -5.91
N ALA A 253 -11.66 18.31 -6.15
CA ALA A 253 -11.27 17.30 -5.17
C ALA A 253 -10.67 17.93 -3.91
N PHE A 254 -9.76 18.90 -4.04
CA PHE A 254 -9.17 19.60 -2.89
C PHE A 254 -10.21 20.40 -2.08
N ASP A 255 -11.16 21.06 -2.75
CA ASP A 255 -12.23 21.80 -2.06
C ASP A 255 -13.15 20.84 -1.29
N GLN A 256 -13.54 19.72 -1.89
CA GLN A 256 -14.36 18.71 -1.21
C GLN A 256 -13.63 18.08 -0.04
N PHE A 257 -12.36 17.76 -0.24
CA PHE A 257 -11.49 17.20 0.78
C PHE A 257 -11.35 18.16 1.98
N GLU A 258 -11.08 19.44 1.72
CA GLU A 258 -10.98 20.45 2.78
C GLU A 258 -12.31 20.64 3.52
N ASN A 259 -13.45 20.62 2.80
CA ASN A 259 -14.77 20.69 3.42
C ASN A 259 -15.03 19.53 4.40
N ILE A 260 -14.49 18.34 4.13
CA ILE A 260 -14.67 17.14 4.97
C ILE A 260 -13.68 17.14 6.14
N TYR A 261 -12.39 17.34 5.87
CA TYR A 261 -11.32 17.06 6.83
C TYR A 261 -10.75 18.30 7.54
N GLN A 262 -11.03 19.52 7.04
CA GLN A 262 -10.63 20.78 7.68
C GLN A 262 -9.13 20.83 8.02
N ILE A 263 -8.26 20.52 7.05
CA ILE A 263 -6.81 20.40 7.24
C ILE A 263 -6.16 21.79 7.43
N GLU A 264 -6.54 22.76 6.59
CA GLU A 264 -5.96 24.10 6.60
C GLU A 264 -6.13 24.82 7.95
N PRO A 265 -7.30 24.81 8.61
CA PRO A 265 -7.46 25.36 9.96
C PRO A 265 -6.47 24.79 10.99
N PHE A 266 -6.21 23.48 10.96
CA PHE A 266 -5.27 22.84 11.87
C PHE A 266 -3.82 23.27 11.59
N ILE A 267 -3.41 23.20 10.31
CA ILE A 267 -2.06 23.56 9.89
C ILE A 267 -1.77 25.03 10.20
N LYS A 268 -2.69 25.93 9.86
CA LYS A 268 -2.56 27.37 10.15
C LYS A 268 -2.44 27.66 11.64
N LYS A 269 -3.22 26.98 12.48
CA LYS A 269 -3.18 27.13 13.94
C LYS A 269 -1.80 26.78 14.52
N TYR A 270 -1.16 25.73 14.00
CA TYR A 270 0.10 25.20 14.55
C TYR A 270 1.36 25.58 13.75
N ARG A 271 1.23 26.30 12.63
CA ARG A 271 2.38 26.71 11.80
C ARG A 271 3.44 27.50 12.59
N LYS A 272 3.02 28.37 13.51
CA LYS A 272 3.95 29.10 14.37
C LYS A 272 4.87 28.14 15.15
N VAL A 273 4.34 27.03 15.68
CA VAL A 273 5.14 26.03 16.41
C VAL A 273 6.18 25.41 15.48
N ARG A 274 5.81 25.10 14.23
CA ARG A 274 6.76 24.62 13.23
C ARG A 274 7.86 25.64 12.95
N ASP A 275 7.49 26.90 12.73
CA ASP A 275 8.45 27.95 12.34
C ASP A 275 9.37 28.36 13.51
N HIS A 276 8.86 28.40 14.74
CA HIS A 276 9.58 28.91 15.93
C HIS A 276 10.29 27.83 16.75
N ALA A 277 9.83 26.58 16.66
CA ALA A 277 10.32 25.49 17.51
C ALA A 277 10.83 24.27 16.75
N CYS A 278 10.61 24.16 15.43
CA CYS A 278 10.99 22.96 14.66
C CYS A 278 11.96 23.30 13.54
N ALA A 279 11.53 24.12 12.57
CA ALA A 279 12.33 24.53 11.43
C ALA A 279 13.53 25.37 11.88
N HIS A 280 13.29 26.35 12.75
CA HIS A 280 14.28 27.19 13.42
C HIS A 280 13.94 27.35 14.89
N PHE A 281 14.92 27.77 15.69
CA PHE A 281 14.66 28.28 17.03
C PHE A 281 14.56 29.79 17.01
N ASP A 282 13.41 30.32 17.45
CA ASP A 282 13.20 31.76 17.55
C ASP A 282 14.15 32.37 18.61
N GLU A 283 15.12 33.15 18.14
CA GLU A 283 16.16 33.76 18.95
C GLU A 283 15.62 34.74 20.01
N ASN A 284 14.38 35.21 19.85
CA ASN A 284 13.72 36.10 20.82
C ASN A 284 12.99 35.34 21.93
N SER A 285 12.88 34.02 21.80
CA SER A 285 12.14 33.15 22.74
C SER A 285 13.11 32.36 23.62
N THR A 286 12.73 32.09 24.87
CA THR A 286 13.54 31.20 25.73
C THR A 286 13.39 29.75 25.30
N VAL A 287 14.36 28.90 25.63
CA VAL A 287 14.26 27.43 25.40
C VAL A 287 13.01 26.85 26.08
N MET A 288 12.64 27.36 27.25
CA MET A 288 11.42 26.96 27.94
C MET A 288 10.15 27.32 27.15
N ASP A 289 10.10 28.52 26.56
CA ASP A 289 8.95 28.95 25.75
C ASP A 289 8.82 28.11 24.48
N ILE A 290 9.95 27.89 23.78
CA ILE A 290 10.03 27.05 22.58
C ILE A 290 9.55 25.62 22.89
N ASN A 291 10.07 25.02 23.96
CA ASN A 291 9.69 23.67 24.40
C ASN A 291 8.21 23.60 24.79
N LYS A 292 7.68 24.62 25.48
CA LYS A 292 6.26 24.69 25.85
C LYS A 292 5.36 24.79 24.62
N GLU A 293 5.72 25.60 23.62
CA GLU A 293 4.97 25.68 22.36
C GLU A 293 4.95 24.33 21.63
N LEU A 294 6.09 23.63 21.59
CA LEU A 294 6.18 22.29 21.01
C LEU A 294 5.32 21.27 21.76
N ASP A 295 5.38 21.24 23.08
CA ASP A 295 4.67 20.27 23.92
C ASP A 295 3.14 20.39 23.79
N LEU A 296 2.63 21.61 23.52
CA LEU A 296 1.20 21.86 23.29
C LEU A 296 0.66 21.29 21.98
N LEU A 297 1.53 20.96 21.02
CA LEU A 297 1.12 20.36 19.75
C LEU A 297 0.77 18.88 19.97
N ASN A 298 -0.46 18.49 19.66
CA ASN A 298 -0.91 17.10 19.72
C ASN A 298 -0.40 16.33 18.48
N THR A 299 0.52 15.39 18.70
CA THR A 299 1.16 14.59 17.65
C THR A 299 0.23 13.54 17.05
N ASP A 300 -0.72 13.01 17.83
CA ASP A 300 -1.71 12.05 17.33
C ASP A 300 -2.65 12.74 16.35
N LYS A 301 -3.09 13.95 16.69
CA LYS A 301 -3.91 14.76 15.78
C LYS A 301 -3.13 15.19 14.52
N LEU A 302 -1.84 15.53 14.66
CA LEU A 302 -0.99 15.81 13.50
C LEU A 302 -0.84 14.56 12.61
N SER A 303 -0.72 13.38 13.20
CA SER A 303 -0.63 12.10 12.47
C SER A 303 -1.92 11.80 11.70
N GLU A 304 -3.08 12.07 12.31
CA GLU A 304 -4.38 11.95 11.64
C GLU A 304 -4.48 12.90 10.44
N VAL A 305 -4.11 14.18 10.63
CA VAL A 305 -4.09 15.20 9.56
C VAL A 305 -3.14 14.80 8.43
N TYR A 306 -1.95 14.29 8.75
CA TYR A 306 -1.03 13.75 7.77
C TYR A 306 -1.62 12.56 6.99
N GLY A 307 -2.26 11.62 7.69
CA GLY A 307 -2.94 10.49 7.07
C GLY A 307 -4.01 10.92 6.07
N TYR A 308 -4.80 11.95 6.40
CA TYR A 308 -5.74 12.54 5.46
C TYR A 308 -5.02 13.12 4.23
N MET A 309 -3.97 13.93 4.40
CA MET A 309 -3.20 14.50 3.29
C MET A 309 -2.60 13.42 2.37
N LEU A 310 -2.07 12.34 2.94
CA LEU A 310 -1.55 11.19 2.20
C LEU A 310 -2.65 10.49 1.40
N ASN A 311 -3.83 10.29 2.00
CA ASN A 311 -4.97 9.70 1.30
C ASN A 311 -5.43 10.57 0.12
N MET A 312 -5.46 11.89 0.29
CA MET A 312 -5.77 12.83 -0.79
C MET A 312 -4.76 12.75 -1.94
N PHE A 313 -3.46 12.76 -1.61
CA PHE A 313 -2.41 12.60 -2.62
C PHE A 313 -2.56 11.28 -3.40
N ASN A 314 -2.76 10.17 -2.69
CA ASN A 314 -2.97 8.86 -3.30
C ASN A 314 -4.23 8.83 -4.17
N TYR A 315 -5.31 9.47 -3.74
CA TYR A 315 -6.53 9.61 -4.54
C TYR A 315 -6.27 10.35 -5.85
N ILE A 316 -5.55 11.48 -5.81
CA ILE A 316 -5.18 12.23 -7.02
C ILE A 316 -4.29 11.39 -7.94
N ALA A 317 -3.24 10.77 -7.41
CA ALA A 317 -2.34 9.93 -8.20
C ALA A 317 -3.07 8.74 -8.85
N ASN A 318 -4.06 8.17 -8.16
CA ASN A 318 -4.87 7.06 -8.67
C ASN A 318 -5.93 7.50 -9.68
N ASN A 319 -6.32 8.76 -9.74
CA ASN A 319 -7.40 9.21 -10.63
C ASN A 319 -6.92 10.13 -11.77
N VAL A 320 -5.65 10.52 -11.78
CA VAL A 320 -5.01 11.25 -12.88
C VAL A 320 -4.07 10.29 -13.62
N PHE A 321 -4.39 9.97 -14.87
CA PHE A 321 -3.67 8.99 -15.69
C PHE A 321 -2.15 9.25 -15.72
N LEU A 322 -1.73 10.51 -15.92
CA LEU A 322 -0.31 10.87 -15.99
C LEU A 322 0.42 10.80 -14.64
N LEU A 323 -0.30 10.72 -13.51
CA LEU A 323 0.30 10.51 -12.18
C LEU A 323 0.31 9.04 -11.75
N LYS A 324 -0.15 8.11 -12.60
CA LYS A 324 -0.19 6.68 -12.27
C LYS A 324 1.16 6.08 -11.90
N ALA A 325 2.26 6.57 -12.47
CA ALA A 325 3.60 6.11 -12.06
C ALA A 325 3.92 6.42 -10.60
N VAL A 326 3.34 7.49 -10.05
CA VAL A 326 3.53 7.96 -8.67
C VAL A 326 2.59 7.26 -7.70
N THR A 327 1.69 6.37 -8.15
CA THR A 327 0.84 5.57 -7.24
C THR A 327 1.62 4.44 -6.56
N LEU A 328 2.81 4.11 -7.07
CA LEU A 328 3.72 3.21 -6.39
C LEU A 328 3.99 3.78 -4.98
N PRO A 329 3.86 2.98 -3.90
CA PRO A 329 4.30 3.38 -2.58
C PRO A 329 5.75 3.88 -2.59
N ALA A 330 6.13 4.64 -1.56
CA ALA A 330 7.45 5.23 -1.49
C ALA A 330 8.59 4.18 -1.54
N ARG A 331 8.37 3.00 -0.97
CA ARG A 331 9.24 1.82 -1.10
C ARG A 331 8.38 0.57 -1.26
N VAL A 332 8.64 -0.23 -2.31
CA VAL A 332 8.01 -1.54 -2.51
C VAL A 332 9.09 -2.61 -2.54
N PRO A 333 9.13 -3.53 -1.56
CA PRO A 333 10.17 -4.55 -1.50
C PRO A 333 10.05 -5.51 -2.69
N ILE A 334 11.20 -5.87 -3.24
CA ILE A 334 11.37 -6.94 -4.23
C ILE A 334 12.10 -8.08 -3.53
N TYR A 335 11.35 -9.14 -3.23
CA TYR A 335 11.89 -10.29 -2.52
C TYR A 335 12.74 -11.18 -3.44
N GLY A 336 13.80 -11.77 -2.89
CA GLY A 336 14.66 -12.73 -3.58
C GLY A 336 15.55 -12.13 -4.67
N VAL A 337 15.75 -10.81 -4.66
CA VAL A 337 16.57 -10.08 -5.62
C VAL A 337 17.53 -9.16 -4.87
N GLN A 338 18.76 -9.03 -5.37
CA GLN A 338 19.63 -7.90 -5.09
C GLN A 338 19.81 -7.13 -6.39
N MET A 339 19.73 -5.81 -6.33
CA MET A 339 19.97 -4.97 -7.49
C MET A 339 21.47 -4.77 -7.68
N GLU A 340 21.96 -5.02 -8.89
CA GLU A 340 23.32 -4.64 -9.27
C GLU A 340 23.46 -3.12 -9.13
N THR A 341 24.47 -2.69 -8.38
CA THR A 341 24.74 -1.27 -8.17
C THR A 341 25.31 -0.68 -9.46
N ALA A 342 24.63 0.31 -10.04
CA ALA A 342 25.15 1.03 -11.20
C ALA A 342 26.16 2.10 -10.76
N GLY A 343 27.44 1.88 -11.04
CA GLY A 343 28.53 2.85 -10.82
C GLY A 343 29.10 2.87 -9.39
N ASP A 344 29.95 3.86 -9.11
CA ASP A 344 30.54 4.11 -7.79
C ASP A 344 29.54 4.85 -6.88
N ILE A 345 28.47 4.17 -6.47
CA ILE A 345 27.58 4.70 -5.42
C ILE A 345 28.23 4.42 -4.07
N GLU A 346 28.62 5.47 -3.37
CA GLU A 346 29.10 5.42 -1.98
C GLU A 346 27.94 5.67 -1.03
N SER A 347 27.87 4.88 0.05
CA SER A 347 26.95 5.17 1.16
C SER A 347 27.33 6.46 1.86
N PHE A 348 26.46 6.96 2.73
CA PHE A 348 26.71 8.07 3.65
C PHE A 348 28.04 7.91 4.42
N TYR A 349 28.46 6.67 4.70
CA TYR A 349 29.69 6.34 5.42
C TYR A 349 30.91 6.09 4.51
N GLY A 350 30.78 6.20 3.18
CA GLY A 350 31.84 5.90 2.21
C GLY A 350 32.06 4.41 1.95
N GLU A 351 31.10 3.56 2.33
CA GLU A 351 31.18 2.10 2.20
C GLU A 351 30.51 1.63 0.89
N LYS A 352 31.04 0.56 0.28
CA LYS A 352 30.44 -0.10 -0.89
C LYS A 352 29.57 -1.28 -0.44
N PRO A 353 28.36 -1.48 -1.02
CA PRO A 353 27.47 -2.56 -0.60
C PRO A 353 28.06 -3.96 -0.88
N ALA A 354 27.94 -4.87 0.09
CA ALA A 354 28.34 -6.27 -0.04
C ALA A 354 27.20 -7.10 -0.70
N GLY A 355 27.52 -7.85 -1.76
CA GLY A 355 26.54 -8.56 -2.60
C GLY A 355 26.36 -10.04 -2.27
N ASP A 356 26.10 -10.41 -1.02
CA ASP A 356 25.89 -11.81 -0.66
C ASP A 356 24.45 -12.27 -0.97
N ILE A 357 24.33 -13.31 -1.79
CA ILE A 357 23.05 -13.92 -2.19
C ILE A 357 22.50 -14.76 -1.02
N PRO A 358 21.20 -14.68 -0.67
CA PRO A 358 20.61 -15.49 0.40
C PRO A 358 20.69 -17.01 0.13
N PRO A 359 20.82 -17.86 1.18
CA PRO A 359 20.86 -19.31 1.05
C PRO A 359 19.53 -19.92 0.56
N THR A 360 19.60 -21.01 -0.22
CA THR A 360 18.43 -21.75 -0.75
C THR A 360 17.84 -22.74 0.26
N MET A 361 16.51 -22.71 0.45
CA MET A 361 15.76 -23.64 1.33
C MET A 361 15.31 -24.92 0.59
N GLY A 362 15.30 -26.06 1.30
CA GLY A 362 14.77 -27.33 0.79
C GLY A 362 13.24 -27.49 0.91
N CYS A 363 12.61 -28.35 0.11
CA CYS A 363 11.15 -28.56 0.10
C CYS A 363 10.56 -28.95 1.47
N VAL A 364 11.27 -29.76 2.26
CA VAL A 364 10.86 -30.15 3.62
C VAL A 364 10.91 -28.97 4.58
N GLU A 365 11.95 -28.15 4.48
CA GLU A 365 12.14 -26.96 5.32
C GLU A 365 11.05 -25.94 5.04
N ILE A 366 10.76 -25.71 3.76
CA ILE A 366 9.68 -24.84 3.29
C ILE A 366 8.34 -25.25 3.92
N MET A 367 7.93 -26.51 3.73
CA MET A 367 6.63 -26.98 4.24
C MET A 367 6.59 -26.99 5.78
N ARG A 368 7.70 -27.29 6.44
CA ARG A 368 7.79 -27.26 7.90
C ARG A 368 7.65 -25.83 8.44
N ALA A 369 8.34 -24.87 7.84
CA ALA A 369 8.33 -23.47 8.26
C ALA A 369 6.94 -22.86 8.09
N ILE A 370 6.28 -23.11 6.96
CA ILE A 370 4.89 -22.68 6.70
C ILE A 370 3.94 -23.30 7.72
N ARG A 371 4.03 -24.62 7.95
CA ARG A 371 3.14 -25.33 8.87
C ARG A 371 3.30 -24.87 10.32
N LYS A 372 4.53 -24.61 10.76
CA LYS A 372 4.85 -24.28 12.16
C LYS A 372 4.88 -22.78 12.44
N ASN A 373 4.78 -21.95 11.40
CA ASN A 373 4.96 -20.51 11.47
C ASN A 373 6.26 -20.13 12.20
N THR A 374 7.38 -20.69 11.73
CA THR A 374 8.72 -20.42 12.30
C THR A 374 9.26 -19.06 11.87
N GLU A 375 10.39 -18.63 12.43
CA GLU A 375 11.08 -17.37 12.05
C GLU A 375 11.33 -17.26 10.53
N ASP A 376 11.63 -18.38 9.86
CA ASP A 376 11.84 -18.45 8.40
C ASP A 376 10.55 -18.46 7.55
N TYR A 377 9.37 -18.18 8.11
CA TYR A 377 8.09 -18.31 7.41
C TYR A 377 8.03 -17.50 6.09
N GLY A 378 8.53 -16.26 6.11
CA GLY A 378 8.58 -15.40 4.93
C GLY A 378 9.45 -15.99 3.81
N ALA A 379 10.69 -16.37 4.15
CA ALA A 379 11.62 -17.00 3.21
C ALA A 379 11.07 -18.32 2.66
N ALA A 380 10.36 -19.09 3.48
CA ALA A 380 9.72 -20.33 3.05
C ALA A 380 8.58 -20.09 2.03
N CYS A 381 7.76 -19.05 2.23
CA CYS A 381 6.72 -18.67 1.28
C CYS A 381 7.32 -18.28 -0.08
N ASP A 382 8.42 -17.55 -0.07
CA ASP A 382 9.14 -17.15 -1.29
C ASP A 382 9.77 -18.34 -2.00
N ALA A 383 10.42 -19.22 -1.25
CA ALA A 383 11.03 -20.42 -1.80
C ALA A 383 9.97 -21.39 -2.37
N LEU A 384 8.82 -21.54 -1.72
CA LEU A 384 7.66 -22.27 -2.26
C LEU A 384 7.24 -21.69 -3.62
N GLN A 385 7.05 -20.37 -3.68
CA GLN A 385 6.63 -19.68 -4.89
C GLN A 385 7.65 -19.85 -6.03
N LYS A 386 8.94 -19.72 -5.72
CA LYS A 386 10.05 -19.90 -6.67
C LYS A 386 10.06 -21.30 -7.25
N LYS A 387 9.94 -22.34 -6.42
CA LYS A 387 9.89 -23.74 -6.86
C LYS A 387 8.70 -24.02 -7.77
N LEU A 388 7.53 -23.50 -7.44
CA LEU A 388 6.33 -23.66 -8.28
C LEU A 388 6.42 -22.91 -9.62
N MET A 389 7.20 -21.83 -9.68
CA MET A 389 7.47 -21.04 -10.89
C MET A 389 8.72 -21.51 -11.65
N SER A 390 9.44 -22.52 -11.14
CA SER A 390 10.70 -22.97 -11.73
C SER A 390 10.51 -23.50 -13.15
N HIS A 391 11.46 -23.18 -14.02
CA HIS A 391 11.59 -23.79 -15.34
C HIS A 391 12.06 -25.25 -15.24
N ASP A 392 12.69 -25.63 -14.13
CA ASP A 392 13.09 -27.00 -13.85
C ASP A 392 11.86 -27.84 -13.48
N GLU A 393 11.61 -28.89 -14.27
CA GLU A 393 10.48 -29.78 -14.07
C GLU A 393 10.66 -30.68 -12.85
N GLU A 394 11.89 -31.09 -12.52
CA GLU A 394 12.14 -31.94 -11.35
C GLU A 394 11.87 -31.15 -10.05
N GLU A 395 12.37 -29.91 -9.98
CA GLU A 395 12.14 -29.03 -8.83
C GLU A 395 10.64 -28.73 -8.64
N TYR A 396 9.92 -28.49 -9.75
CA TYR A 396 8.48 -28.29 -9.72
C TYR A 396 7.74 -29.53 -9.21
N GLN A 397 8.03 -30.71 -9.78
CA GLN A 397 7.34 -31.95 -9.45
C GLN A 397 7.63 -32.39 -8.01
N GLU A 398 8.86 -32.18 -7.53
CA GLU A 398 9.22 -32.43 -6.13
C GLU A 398 8.33 -31.62 -5.19
N MET A 399 8.24 -30.30 -5.42
CA MET A 399 7.42 -29.41 -4.61
C MET A 399 5.93 -29.77 -4.68
N VAL A 400 5.40 -30.09 -5.88
CA VAL A 400 4.02 -30.56 -6.04
C VAL A 400 3.76 -31.86 -5.29
N GLY A 401 4.74 -32.78 -5.24
CA GLY A 401 4.65 -34.01 -4.46
C GLY A 401 4.46 -33.75 -2.96
N PHE A 402 5.25 -32.83 -2.39
CA PHE A 402 5.11 -32.42 -0.99
C PHE A 402 3.76 -31.74 -0.71
N ILE A 403 3.29 -30.88 -1.61
CA ILE A 403 1.96 -30.25 -1.50
C ILE A 403 0.86 -31.32 -1.51
N ALA A 404 0.88 -32.24 -2.48
CA ALA A 404 -0.11 -33.29 -2.60
C ALA A 404 -0.13 -34.23 -1.38
N GLN A 405 1.05 -34.57 -0.84
CA GLN A 405 1.14 -35.32 0.40
C GLN A 405 0.48 -34.56 1.55
N ARG A 406 0.74 -33.26 1.68
CA ARG A 406 0.18 -32.45 2.75
C ARG A 406 -1.33 -32.29 2.65
N LEU A 407 -1.86 -32.08 1.44
CA LEU A 407 -3.31 -31.95 1.18
C LEU A 407 -4.10 -33.27 1.34
N ARG A 408 -3.44 -34.42 1.51
CA ARG A 408 -4.12 -35.66 1.91
C ARG A 408 -4.40 -35.73 3.42
N GLU A 409 -3.71 -34.92 4.21
CA GLU A 409 -3.86 -34.93 5.66
C GLU A 409 -5.09 -34.10 6.08
N PRO A 410 -5.95 -34.60 6.97
CA PRO A 410 -7.13 -33.86 7.41
C PRO A 410 -6.81 -32.67 8.34
N SER A 411 -5.57 -32.57 8.85
CA SER A 411 -5.14 -31.56 9.83
C SER A 411 -4.46 -30.35 9.19
N VAL A 412 -4.84 -29.94 7.98
CA VAL A 412 -4.33 -28.70 7.34
C VAL A 412 -5.03 -27.50 7.98
N SER A 413 -4.25 -26.57 8.55
CA SER A 413 -4.81 -25.32 9.09
C SER A 413 -5.29 -24.43 7.94
N ASN A 414 -6.27 -23.55 8.19
CA ASN A 414 -6.77 -22.62 7.18
C ASN A 414 -5.65 -21.70 6.65
N GLU A 415 -4.71 -21.31 7.50
CA GLU A 415 -3.53 -20.49 7.14
C GLU A 415 -2.62 -21.24 6.17
N GLU A 416 -2.21 -22.45 6.52
CA GLU A 416 -1.36 -23.29 5.67
C GLU A 416 -2.03 -23.60 4.33
N GLN A 417 -3.32 -23.94 4.35
CA GLN A 417 -4.09 -24.18 3.15
C GLN A 417 -4.11 -22.94 2.25
N THR A 418 -4.29 -21.75 2.84
CA THR A 418 -4.34 -20.48 2.12
C THR A 418 -3.00 -20.18 1.44
N VAL A 419 -1.87 -20.40 2.12
CA VAL A 419 -0.53 -20.23 1.55
C VAL A 419 -0.34 -21.15 0.34
N ILE A 420 -0.65 -22.45 0.49
CA ILE A 420 -0.51 -23.44 -0.59
C ILE A 420 -1.39 -23.07 -1.80
N ILE A 421 -2.66 -22.74 -1.56
CA ILE A 421 -3.62 -22.43 -2.62
C ILE A 421 -3.24 -21.13 -3.36
N LEU A 422 -2.76 -20.11 -2.64
CA LEU A 422 -2.28 -18.87 -3.26
C LEU A 422 -0.99 -19.08 -4.06
N ALA A 423 -0.06 -19.89 -3.57
CA ALA A 423 1.17 -20.20 -4.28
C ALA A 423 0.89 -20.94 -5.60
N LEU A 424 -0.04 -21.91 -5.58
CA LEU A 424 -0.54 -22.58 -6.78
C LEU A 424 -1.23 -21.61 -7.75
N LYS A 425 -2.08 -20.71 -7.24
CA LYS A 425 -2.72 -19.67 -8.06
C LYS A 425 -1.70 -18.81 -8.80
N ASN A 426 -0.66 -18.37 -8.10
CA ASN A 426 0.37 -17.51 -8.67
C ASN A 426 1.21 -18.22 -9.74
N ALA A 427 1.43 -19.53 -9.58
CA ALA A 427 2.17 -20.35 -10.56
C ALA A 427 1.52 -20.35 -11.97
N LYS A 428 0.22 -20.04 -12.07
CA LYS A 428 -0.50 -19.86 -13.33
C LYS A 428 0.18 -18.87 -14.28
N ARG A 429 0.85 -17.83 -13.74
CA ARG A 429 1.47 -16.76 -14.52
C ARG A 429 2.65 -17.23 -15.39
N CYS A 430 3.27 -18.36 -15.05
CA CYS A 430 4.38 -18.92 -15.81
C CYS A 430 3.92 -20.08 -16.72
N PHE A 431 3.35 -21.13 -16.13
CA PHE A 431 3.03 -22.37 -16.85
C PHE A 431 1.57 -22.80 -16.60
N PRO A 432 0.58 -22.14 -17.23
CA PRO A 432 -0.84 -22.40 -16.97
C PRO A 432 -1.25 -23.84 -17.26
N GLU A 433 -0.78 -24.44 -18.36
CA GLU A 433 -1.09 -25.85 -18.69
C GLU A 433 -0.53 -26.83 -17.64
N ARG A 434 0.69 -26.59 -17.16
CA ARG A 434 1.34 -27.41 -16.12
C ARG A 434 0.55 -27.36 -14.81
N LEU A 435 0.08 -26.17 -14.43
CA LEU A 435 -0.79 -26.01 -13.27
C LEU A 435 -2.14 -26.72 -13.48
N GLN A 436 -2.77 -26.60 -14.65
CA GLN A 436 -4.05 -27.28 -14.94
C GLN A 436 -3.91 -28.79 -14.74
N ARG A 437 -2.87 -29.42 -15.30
CA ARG A 437 -2.62 -30.86 -15.13
C ARG A 437 -2.42 -31.25 -13.67
N THR A 438 -1.71 -30.43 -12.91
CA THR A 438 -1.53 -30.62 -11.46
C THR A 438 -2.86 -30.56 -10.72
N LEU A 439 -3.70 -29.57 -11.01
CA LEU A 439 -5.03 -29.43 -10.40
C LEU A 439 -5.93 -30.62 -10.75
N VAL A 440 -5.94 -31.06 -12.02
CA VAL A 440 -6.71 -32.24 -12.45
C VAL A 440 -6.22 -33.50 -11.72
N SER A 441 -4.91 -33.67 -11.55
CA SER A 441 -4.37 -34.79 -10.77
C SER A 441 -4.85 -34.76 -9.32
N MET A 442 -4.90 -33.58 -8.69
CA MET A 442 -5.40 -33.41 -7.32
C MET A 442 -6.92 -33.62 -7.22
N ILE A 443 -7.69 -33.22 -8.23
CA ILE A 443 -9.15 -33.43 -8.29
C ILE A 443 -9.48 -34.92 -8.50
N ASN A 444 -8.66 -35.66 -9.25
CA ASN A 444 -8.83 -37.10 -9.44
C ASN A 444 -8.41 -37.92 -8.20
N ASP A 445 -7.62 -37.34 -7.29
CA ASP A 445 -7.31 -37.95 -6.00
C ASP A 445 -8.52 -37.80 -5.06
N LYS A 446 -9.20 -38.93 -4.79
CA LYS A 446 -10.42 -38.96 -3.98
C LYS A 446 -10.24 -38.40 -2.57
N VAL A 447 -9.05 -38.51 -1.98
CA VAL A 447 -8.79 -38.01 -0.62
C VAL A 447 -8.65 -36.50 -0.65
N ILE A 448 -7.79 -36.00 -1.55
CA ILE A 448 -7.55 -34.57 -1.71
C ILE A 448 -8.85 -33.86 -2.12
N PHE A 449 -9.55 -34.38 -3.12
CA PHE A 449 -10.79 -33.76 -3.61
C PHE A 449 -11.88 -33.73 -2.53
N LYS A 450 -12.04 -34.80 -1.74
CA LYS A 450 -13.02 -34.79 -0.64
C LYS A 450 -12.73 -33.71 0.41
N LEU A 451 -11.46 -33.38 0.64
CA LEU A 451 -11.05 -32.40 1.64
C LEU A 451 -11.02 -30.96 1.09
N HIS A 452 -10.79 -30.79 -0.22
CA HIS A 452 -10.42 -29.52 -0.82
C HIS A 452 -11.10 -29.20 -2.16
N ASP A 453 -12.20 -29.89 -2.51
CA ASP A 453 -12.92 -29.76 -3.79
C ASP A 453 -13.15 -28.30 -4.22
N ALA A 454 -13.76 -27.49 -3.36
CA ALA A 454 -14.10 -26.11 -3.69
C ALA A 454 -12.86 -25.26 -4.00
N HIS A 455 -11.77 -25.39 -3.24
CA HIS A 455 -10.54 -24.63 -3.49
C HIS A 455 -9.87 -25.05 -4.81
N LEU A 456 -9.83 -26.35 -5.09
CA LEU A 456 -9.25 -26.87 -6.32
C LEU A 456 -10.08 -26.49 -7.55
N LEU A 457 -11.41 -26.56 -7.43
CA LEU A 457 -12.32 -26.15 -8.50
C LEU A 457 -12.30 -24.65 -8.73
N TRP A 458 -12.13 -23.85 -7.67
CA TRP A 458 -11.92 -22.40 -7.80
C TRP A 458 -10.61 -22.06 -8.52
N LEU A 459 -9.50 -22.76 -8.21
CA LEU A 459 -8.25 -22.61 -8.97
C LEU A 459 -8.45 -23.02 -10.43
N LEU A 460 -9.07 -24.19 -10.65
CA LEU A 460 -9.32 -24.70 -11.98
C LEU A 460 -10.23 -23.79 -12.77
N SER A 461 -11.26 -23.19 -12.16
CA SER A 461 -12.21 -22.34 -12.87
C SER A 461 -11.56 -21.12 -13.49
N SER A 462 -10.49 -20.60 -12.90
CA SER A 462 -9.68 -19.55 -13.52
C SER A 462 -8.73 -20.09 -14.61
N ASN A 463 -8.33 -21.36 -14.57
CA ASN A 463 -7.25 -21.88 -15.43
C ASN A 463 -7.71 -22.94 -16.44
N CYS A 464 -9.02 -23.14 -16.62
CA CYS A 464 -9.57 -24.25 -17.36
C CYS A 464 -9.54 -24.02 -18.88
N ARG A 465 -8.79 -24.86 -19.59
CA ARG A 465 -8.59 -24.86 -21.04
C ARG A 465 -8.72 -26.26 -21.61
N GLU A 466 -8.88 -26.36 -22.92
CA GLU A 466 -8.74 -27.65 -23.59
C GLU A 466 -7.32 -28.19 -23.41
N ASP A 467 -7.19 -29.48 -23.08
CA ASP A 467 -5.91 -30.17 -22.99
C ASP A 467 -5.96 -31.43 -23.85
N LYS A 468 -4.89 -31.68 -24.63
CA LYS A 468 -4.79 -32.82 -25.54
C LYS A 468 -4.75 -34.17 -24.80
N ASN A 469 -4.33 -34.16 -23.54
CA ASN A 469 -4.10 -35.36 -22.73
C ASN A 469 -5.20 -35.57 -21.68
N ILE A 470 -6.09 -34.61 -21.48
CA ILE A 470 -7.12 -34.65 -20.43
C ILE A 470 -8.49 -34.35 -21.05
N ASP A 471 -9.44 -35.27 -20.86
CA ASP A 471 -10.85 -35.04 -21.19
C ASP A 471 -11.51 -34.14 -20.13
N MET A 472 -11.32 -32.83 -20.30
CA MET A 472 -11.85 -31.81 -19.39
C MET A 472 -13.38 -31.81 -19.34
N MET A 473 -14.05 -32.08 -20.46
CA MET A 473 -15.52 -32.13 -20.51
C MET A 473 -16.05 -33.26 -19.64
N LYS A 474 -15.51 -34.47 -19.77
CA LYS A 474 -15.91 -35.61 -18.97
C LYS A 474 -15.63 -35.40 -17.48
N LEU A 475 -14.50 -34.78 -17.15
CA LEU A 475 -14.18 -34.43 -15.77
C LEU A 475 -15.23 -33.50 -15.17
N LEU A 476 -15.51 -32.36 -15.82
CA LEU A 476 -16.47 -31.37 -15.34
C LEU A 476 -17.90 -31.94 -15.27
N ASP A 477 -18.32 -32.69 -16.29
CA ASP A 477 -19.63 -33.36 -16.32
C ASP A 477 -19.82 -34.32 -15.12
N SER A 478 -18.78 -35.10 -14.80
CA SER A 478 -18.81 -36.04 -13.66
C SER A 478 -18.97 -35.35 -12.30
N ILE A 479 -18.61 -34.08 -12.20
CA ILE A 479 -18.77 -33.26 -11.00
C ILE A 479 -20.14 -32.58 -10.99
N ILE A 480 -20.55 -31.99 -12.12
CA ILE A 480 -21.81 -31.28 -12.28
C ILE A 480 -23.01 -32.22 -12.00
N ILE A 481 -22.98 -33.45 -12.50
CA ILE A 481 -24.04 -34.45 -12.31
C ILE A 481 -24.22 -34.87 -10.85
N GLN A 482 -23.25 -34.62 -9.96
CA GLN A 482 -23.39 -34.88 -8.52
C GLN A 482 -24.38 -33.93 -7.84
N GLN A 483 -24.80 -32.85 -8.51
CA GLN A 483 -25.80 -31.88 -8.05
C GLN A 483 -25.49 -31.25 -6.68
N LYS A 484 -24.19 -31.12 -6.34
CA LYS A 484 -23.75 -30.33 -5.19
C LYS A 484 -23.52 -28.89 -5.65
N ILE A 485 -24.36 -27.97 -5.22
CA ILE A 485 -24.45 -26.64 -5.84
C ILE A 485 -23.13 -25.85 -5.89
N ILE A 486 -22.27 -25.94 -4.87
CA ILE A 486 -20.95 -25.26 -4.86
C ILE A 486 -19.99 -25.89 -5.88
N PRO A 487 -19.65 -27.20 -5.81
CA PRO A 487 -18.86 -27.86 -6.85
C PRO A 487 -19.45 -27.70 -8.26
N THR A 488 -20.78 -27.77 -8.40
CA THR A 488 -21.47 -27.56 -9.68
C THR A 488 -21.24 -26.15 -10.21
N SER A 489 -21.36 -25.12 -9.38
CA SER A 489 -21.17 -23.72 -9.80
C SER A 489 -19.73 -23.45 -10.25
N LEU A 490 -18.74 -23.93 -9.50
CA LEU A 490 -17.33 -23.76 -9.85
C LEU A 490 -16.94 -24.57 -11.10
N SER A 491 -17.51 -25.78 -11.27
CA SER A 491 -17.29 -26.59 -12.46
C SER A 491 -17.94 -25.98 -13.71
N LEU A 492 -19.13 -25.37 -13.56
CA LEU A 492 -19.78 -24.64 -14.65
C LEU A 492 -19.04 -23.36 -15.01
N LEU A 493 -18.40 -22.71 -14.03
CA LEU A 493 -17.52 -21.58 -14.29
C LEU A 493 -16.27 -22.04 -15.08
N ALA A 494 -15.65 -23.16 -14.70
CA ALA A 494 -14.55 -23.75 -15.45
C ALA A 494 -14.97 -24.11 -16.90
N LEU A 495 -16.17 -24.67 -17.06
CA LEU A 495 -16.75 -24.97 -18.37
C LEU A 495 -16.97 -23.70 -19.19
N LEU A 496 -17.49 -22.64 -18.58
CA LEU A 496 -17.67 -21.33 -19.22
C LEU A 496 -16.34 -20.79 -19.75
N HIS A 497 -15.30 -20.78 -18.92
CA HIS A 497 -13.95 -20.35 -19.33
C HIS A 497 -13.45 -21.15 -20.52
N MET A 498 -13.53 -22.48 -20.46
CA MET A 498 -13.07 -23.35 -21.55
C MET A 498 -13.85 -23.12 -22.85
N MET A 499 -15.18 -22.99 -22.78
CA MET A 499 -16.03 -22.80 -23.96
C MET A 499 -15.85 -21.44 -24.62
N VAL A 500 -15.66 -20.41 -23.80
CA VAL A 500 -15.38 -19.06 -24.28
C VAL A 500 -13.96 -18.98 -24.83
N GLU A 501 -12.96 -19.64 -24.25
CA GLU A 501 -11.59 -19.60 -24.80
C GLU A 501 -11.48 -20.34 -26.15
N LYS A 502 -12.09 -21.54 -26.28
CA LYS A 502 -11.99 -22.44 -27.45
C LYS A 502 -12.27 -21.78 -28.80
N ARG A 503 -13.12 -20.76 -28.84
CA ARG A 503 -13.70 -20.22 -30.08
C ARG A 503 -12.97 -18.99 -30.64
N HIS A 504 -11.79 -18.62 -30.14
CA HIS A 504 -11.28 -17.26 -30.36
C HIS A 504 -9.84 -17.14 -30.85
N SER A 505 -9.66 -16.19 -31.77
CA SER A 505 -8.36 -15.66 -32.16
C SER A 505 -7.89 -14.64 -31.13
N TYR A 506 -6.56 -14.52 -30.99
CA TYR A 506 -5.89 -13.46 -30.23
C TYR A 506 -6.12 -12.06 -30.83
N ILE A 507 -6.77 -11.93 -31.98
CA ILE A 507 -7.11 -10.65 -32.62
C ILE A 507 -8.62 -10.33 -32.44
N VAL A 508 -8.93 -9.51 -31.43
CA VAL A 508 -10.31 -9.09 -31.05
C VAL A 508 -11.17 -8.67 -32.24
N GLY A 509 -10.64 -7.81 -33.12
CA GLY A 509 -11.42 -7.21 -34.22
C GLY A 509 -11.94 -8.20 -35.25
N THR A 510 -11.48 -9.45 -35.21
CA THR A 510 -11.94 -10.54 -36.09
C THR A 510 -12.94 -11.47 -35.41
N ASN A 511 -13.06 -11.39 -34.09
CA ASN A 511 -13.96 -12.24 -33.31
C ASN A 511 -15.41 -11.75 -33.49
N LYS A 512 -16.34 -12.69 -33.59
CA LYS A 512 -17.79 -12.43 -33.64
C LYS A 512 -18.44 -13.04 -32.41
N ALA A 513 -19.52 -12.42 -31.95
CA ALA A 513 -20.34 -13.00 -30.90
C ALA A 513 -20.82 -14.39 -31.33
N HIS A 514 -20.71 -15.38 -30.43
CA HIS A 514 -21.20 -16.72 -30.65
C HIS A 514 -22.49 -16.95 -29.87
N GLU A 515 -23.29 -17.92 -30.33
CA GLU A 515 -24.38 -18.43 -29.51
C GLU A 515 -23.83 -19.08 -28.24
N VAL A 516 -24.51 -18.84 -27.12
CA VAL A 516 -24.19 -19.44 -25.82
C VAL A 516 -24.23 -20.96 -25.95
N ALA A 517 -23.18 -21.63 -25.50
CA ALA A 517 -23.05 -23.08 -25.60
C ALA A 517 -24.26 -23.80 -24.99
N GLU A 518 -24.83 -24.76 -25.73
CA GLU A 518 -26.02 -25.49 -25.29
C GLU A 518 -25.76 -26.30 -24.03
N GLU A 519 -24.54 -26.80 -23.85
CA GLU A 519 -24.10 -27.48 -22.64
C GLU A 519 -24.29 -26.60 -21.40
N ILE A 520 -23.87 -25.33 -21.48
CA ILE A 520 -24.02 -24.36 -20.38
C ILE A 520 -25.51 -24.14 -20.08
N LYS A 521 -26.33 -23.93 -21.12
CA LYS A 521 -27.79 -23.75 -20.96
C LYS A 521 -28.43 -24.96 -20.29
N ASN A 522 -28.15 -26.15 -20.80
CA ASN A 522 -28.71 -27.42 -20.32
C ASN A 522 -28.38 -27.68 -18.84
N TYR A 523 -27.11 -27.50 -18.45
CA TYR A 523 -26.73 -27.67 -17.05
C TYR A 523 -27.37 -26.62 -16.14
N CYS A 524 -27.40 -25.35 -16.57
CA CYS A 524 -28.09 -24.30 -15.84
C CYS A 524 -29.58 -24.66 -15.66
N GLU A 525 -30.27 -25.13 -16.70
CA GLU A 525 -31.68 -25.51 -16.64
C GLU A 525 -31.95 -26.79 -15.85
N SER A 526 -30.95 -27.64 -15.67
CA SER A 526 -31.06 -28.86 -14.84
C SER A 526 -31.25 -28.56 -13.35
N VAL A 527 -30.78 -27.40 -12.86
CA VAL A 527 -30.97 -26.96 -11.48
C VAL A 527 -32.41 -26.46 -11.29
N LYS A 528 -33.21 -27.22 -10.54
CA LYS A 528 -34.65 -26.96 -10.36
C LYS A 528 -34.99 -26.18 -9.10
N ASN A 529 -34.19 -26.26 -8.05
CA ASN A 529 -34.44 -25.51 -6.82
C ASN A 529 -34.24 -24.00 -7.07
N PRO A 530 -35.22 -23.12 -6.78
CA PRO A 530 -35.11 -21.69 -7.06
C PRO A 530 -33.94 -20.99 -6.36
N THR A 531 -33.61 -21.36 -5.12
CA THR A 531 -32.47 -20.81 -4.36
C THR A 531 -31.15 -21.23 -4.99
N GLU A 532 -30.97 -22.52 -5.28
CA GLU A 532 -29.75 -23.03 -5.93
C GLU A 532 -29.58 -22.44 -7.34
N LYS A 533 -30.67 -22.35 -8.10
CA LYS A 533 -30.67 -21.76 -9.44
C LYS A 533 -30.29 -20.28 -9.40
N CYS A 534 -30.82 -19.52 -8.44
CA CYS A 534 -30.47 -18.12 -8.24
C CYS A 534 -28.97 -17.99 -7.90
N LEU A 535 -28.46 -18.77 -6.94
CA LEU A 535 -27.06 -18.79 -6.57
C LEU A 535 -26.14 -19.10 -7.76
N LEU A 536 -26.43 -20.17 -8.52
CA LEU A 536 -25.65 -20.56 -9.69
C LEU A 536 -25.58 -19.43 -10.72
N MET A 537 -26.74 -18.83 -11.05
CA MET A 537 -26.79 -17.74 -12.01
C MET A 537 -26.06 -16.50 -11.51
N MET A 538 -26.08 -16.23 -10.20
CA MET A 538 -25.31 -15.14 -9.63
C MET A 538 -23.80 -15.38 -9.72
N VAL A 539 -23.32 -16.59 -9.43
CA VAL A 539 -21.89 -16.95 -9.54
C VAL A 539 -21.41 -16.74 -10.98
N LEU A 540 -22.10 -17.33 -11.95
CA LEU A 540 -21.71 -17.22 -13.37
C LEU A 540 -21.75 -15.78 -13.86
N SER A 541 -22.81 -15.04 -13.55
CA SER A 541 -22.92 -13.64 -13.95
C SER A 541 -21.90 -12.76 -13.26
N GLN A 542 -21.57 -13.01 -11.99
CA GLN A 542 -20.62 -12.19 -11.25
C GLN A 542 -19.21 -12.34 -11.82
N HIS A 543 -18.80 -13.57 -12.14
CA HIS A 543 -17.56 -13.78 -12.87
C HIS A 543 -17.64 -13.17 -14.28
N TRP A 544 -18.73 -13.34 -15.02
CA TRP A 544 -18.85 -12.75 -16.37
C TRP A 544 -18.63 -11.24 -16.36
N PHE A 545 -19.20 -10.50 -15.41
CA PHE A 545 -19.12 -9.03 -15.35
C PHE A 545 -17.88 -8.48 -14.63
N TRP A 546 -17.31 -9.23 -13.67
CA TRP A 546 -16.27 -8.70 -12.78
C TRP A 546 -14.94 -9.47 -12.80
N ASP A 547 -14.89 -10.65 -13.41
CA ASP A 547 -13.63 -11.36 -13.59
C ASP A 547 -12.80 -10.71 -14.71
N ARG A 548 -11.54 -10.37 -14.39
CA ARG A 548 -10.59 -9.80 -15.36
C ARG A 548 -10.22 -10.78 -16.45
N GLU A 549 -10.30 -12.08 -16.16
CA GLU A 549 -10.00 -13.11 -17.15
C GLU A 549 -11.08 -13.21 -18.22
N LEU A 550 -12.31 -12.81 -17.90
CA LEU A 550 -13.44 -12.75 -18.83
C LEU A 550 -13.63 -11.37 -19.47
N GLU A 551 -12.97 -10.33 -18.94
CA GLU A 551 -13.08 -8.94 -19.42
C GLU A 551 -12.80 -8.81 -20.92
N TYR A 552 -11.75 -9.50 -21.41
CA TYR A 552 -11.38 -9.49 -22.82
C TYR A 552 -12.51 -10.07 -23.70
N TYR A 553 -13.07 -11.21 -23.33
CA TYR A 553 -14.11 -11.90 -24.09
C TYR A 553 -15.45 -11.16 -24.05
N ARG A 554 -15.80 -10.58 -22.90
CA ARG A 554 -17.04 -9.81 -22.69
C ARG A 554 -17.18 -8.64 -23.67
N SER A 555 -16.07 -8.09 -24.16
CA SER A 555 -16.08 -6.95 -25.08
C SER A 555 -16.77 -7.24 -26.44
N TYR A 556 -16.87 -8.52 -26.85
CA TYR A 556 -17.50 -8.90 -28.12
C TYR A 556 -18.48 -10.09 -28.01
N GLU A 557 -18.45 -10.89 -26.94
CA GLU A 557 -19.42 -11.96 -26.69
C GLU A 557 -20.75 -11.41 -26.12
N THR A 558 -21.43 -10.58 -26.90
CA THR A 558 -22.66 -9.89 -26.48
C THR A 558 -23.80 -10.84 -26.15
N LYS A 559 -23.85 -12.03 -26.79
CA LYS A 559 -24.87 -13.07 -26.51
C LYS A 559 -24.76 -13.69 -25.13
N TYR A 560 -23.54 -13.90 -24.62
CA TYR A 560 -23.34 -14.33 -23.24
C TYR A 560 -23.76 -13.24 -22.26
N THR A 561 -23.46 -11.97 -22.57
CA THR A 561 -23.90 -10.83 -21.75
C THR A 561 -25.44 -10.75 -21.66
N GLU A 562 -26.13 -10.81 -22.80
CA GLU A 562 -27.60 -10.81 -22.87
C GLU A 562 -28.20 -12.00 -22.09
N TYR A 563 -27.61 -13.19 -22.25
CA TYR A 563 -28.04 -14.40 -21.55
C TYR A 563 -27.91 -14.27 -20.03
N PHE A 564 -26.74 -13.90 -19.53
CA PHE A 564 -26.49 -13.79 -18.10
C PHE A 564 -27.35 -12.71 -17.43
N GLN A 565 -27.57 -11.57 -18.07
CA GLN A 565 -28.49 -10.55 -17.56
C GLN A 565 -29.91 -11.09 -17.43
N LYS A 566 -30.44 -11.68 -18.50
CA LYS A 566 -31.82 -12.17 -18.56
C LYS A 566 -32.06 -13.34 -17.61
N GLU A 567 -31.16 -14.31 -17.59
CA GLU A 567 -31.34 -15.53 -16.79
C GLU A 567 -31.09 -15.28 -15.30
N THR A 568 -30.18 -14.36 -14.92
CA THR A 568 -30.06 -13.94 -13.52
C THR A 568 -31.30 -13.18 -13.05
N GLU A 569 -31.87 -12.28 -13.87
CA GLU A 569 -33.11 -11.57 -13.52
C GLU A 569 -34.28 -12.55 -13.31
N LYS A 570 -34.47 -13.50 -14.22
CA LYS A 570 -35.48 -14.55 -14.07
C LYS A 570 -35.27 -15.41 -12.82
N ALA A 571 -34.04 -15.80 -12.54
CA ALA A 571 -33.72 -16.64 -11.38
C ALA A 571 -33.96 -15.87 -10.06
N LEU A 572 -33.66 -14.58 -10.04
CA LEU A 572 -33.93 -13.71 -8.90
C LEU A 572 -35.44 -13.54 -8.66
N ASP A 573 -36.23 -13.32 -9.71
CA ASP A 573 -37.69 -13.23 -9.62
C ASP A 573 -38.34 -14.54 -9.15
N ALA A 574 -37.84 -15.68 -9.65
CA ALA A 574 -38.27 -17.00 -9.20
C ALA A 574 -37.94 -17.23 -7.71
N TYR A 575 -36.76 -16.81 -7.26
CA TYR A 575 -36.38 -16.85 -5.85
C TYR A 575 -37.29 -15.97 -4.99
N PHE A 576 -37.53 -14.70 -5.35
CA PHE A 576 -38.43 -13.82 -4.59
C PHE A 576 -39.85 -14.39 -4.48
N THR A 577 -40.36 -14.99 -5.55
CA THR A 577 -41.65 -15.69 -5.55
C THR A 577 -41.63 -16.89 -4.62
N TYR A 578 -40.56 -17.69 -4.66
CA TYR A 578 -40.38 -18.88 -3.83
C TYR A 578 -40.35 -18.55 -2.34
N ILE A 579 -39.62 -17.51 -1.95
CA ILE A 579 -39.51 -17.07 -0.55
C ILE A 579 -40.69 -16.20 -0.10
N LYS A 580 -41.60 -15.85 -1.02
CA LYS A 580 -42.76 -14.99 -0.80
C LYS A 580 -42.39 -13.61 -0.26
N LEU A 581 -41.35 -12.99 -0.81
CA LEU A 581 -40.93 -11.64 -0.42
C LEU A 581 -42.03 -10.62 -0.77
N GLN A 582 -42.53 -9.88 0.23
CA GLN A 582 -43.59 -8.88 0.06
C GLN A 582 -43.09 -7.43 0.08
N ASP A 583 -41.83 -7.21 0.49
CA ASP A 583 -41.25 -5.87 0.54
C ASP A 583 -40.89 -5.39 -0.87
N GLN A 584 -41.74 -4.52 -1.42
CA GLN A 584 -41.57 -3.97 -2.76
C GLN A 584 -40.34 -3.07 -2.86
N GLN A 585 -39.98 -2.32 -1.79
CA GLN A 585 -38.80 -1.46 -1.82
C GLN A 585 -37.54 -2.30 -1.94
N GLU A 586 -37.50 -3.43 -1.25
CA GLU A 586 -36.38 -4.35 -1.35
C GLU A 586 -36.25 -4.99 -2.74
N ILE A 587 -37.36 -5.47 -3.29
CA ILE A 587 -37.38 -6.07 -4.62
C ILE A 587 -36.83 -5.06 -5.63
N GLU A 588 -37.26 -3.81 -5.55
CA GLU A 588 -36.77 -2.71 -6.40
C GLU A 588 -35.30 -2.41 -6.16
N LEU A 589 -34.82 -2.45 -4.92
CA LEU A 589 -33.41 -2.26 -4.58
C LEU A 589 -32.52 -3.34 -5.21
N CYS A 590 -32.86 -4.61 -4.99
CA CYS A 590 -32.13 -5.75 -5.55
C CYS A 590 -32.13 -5.73 -7.10
N LYS A 591 -33.28 -5.40 -7.72
CA LYS A 591 -33.36 -5.21 -9.17
C LYS A 591 -32.53 -4.03 -9.65
N GLY A 592 -32.49 -2.94 -8.88
CA GLY A 592 -31.66 -1.76 -9.15
C GLY A 592 -30.17 -2.09 -9.12
N TYR A 593 -29.73 -2.90 -8.15
CA TYR A 593 -28.36 -3.42 -8.10
C TYR A 593 -28.06 -4.33 -9.28
N LEU A 594 -28.94 -5.29 -9.60
CA LEU A 594 -28.75 -6.19 -10.72
C LEU A 594 -28.64 -5.46 -12.06
N LYS A 595 -29.46 -4.43 -12.31
CA LYS A 595 -29.37 -3.60 -13.54
C LYS A 595 -28.03 -2.87 -13.70
N LYS A 596 -27.34 -2.62 -12.59
CA LYS A 596 -25.99 -2.02 -12.56
C LYS A 596 -24.89 -3.09 -12.44
N ASN A 597 -25.25 -4.37 -12.54
CA ASN A 597 -24.38 -5.53 -12.32
C ASN A 597 -23.72 -5.56 -10.93
N LEU A 598 -24.36 -4.99 -9.89
CA LEU A 598 -23.83 -4.96 -8.52
C LEU A 598 -24.18 -6.25 -7.77
N LEU A 599 -23.63 -7.36 -8.25
CA LEU A 599 -24.01 -8.71 -7.86
C LEU A 599 -23.57 -9.08 -6.45
N LEU A 600 -22.49 -8.50 -5.91
CA LEU A 600 -22.11 -8.73 -4.52
C LEU A 600 -23.03 -8.01 -3.53
N LEU A 601 -23.59 -6.87 -3.92
CA LEU A 601 -24.63 -6.22 -3.11
C LEU A 601 -25.92 -7.03 -3.14
N VAL A 602 -26.32 -7.59 -4.29
CA VAL A 602 -27.44 -8.55 -4.36
C VAL A 602 -27.15 -9.75 -3.45
N LEU A 603 -25.93 -10.32 -3.53
CA LEU A 603 -25.53 -11.49 -2.72
C LEU A 603 -25.70 -11.22 -1.23
N TYR A 604 -25.22 -10.06 -0.77
CA TYR A 604 -25.39 -9.63 0.62
C TYR A 604 -26.86 -9.58 1.04
N ARG A 605 -27.73 -8.96 0.23
CA ARG A 605 -29.17 -8.90 0.53
C ARG A 605 -29.78 -10.30 0.62
N LEU A 606 -29.47 -11.19 -0.34
CA LEU A 606 -30.00 -12.56 -0.33
C LEU A 606 -29.50 -13.39 0.87
N ALA A 607 -28.22 -13.30 1.19
CA ALA A 607 -27.63 -13.94 2.36
C ALA A 607 -28.27 -13.45 3.67
N TYR A 608 -28.48 -12.14 3.78
CA TYR A 608 -29.16 -11.54 4.93
C TYR A 608 -30.61 -12.05 5.06
N TYR A 609 -31.36 -12.18 3.96
CA TYR A 609 -32.72 -12.73 3.99
C TYR A 609 -32.80 -14.20 4.40
N GLU A 610 -31.89 -15.04 3.89
CA GLU A 610 -31.82 -16.45 4.31
C GLU A 610 -31.49 -16.55 5.81
N GLN A 611 -30.65 -15.64 6.33
CA GLN A 611 -30.35 -15.55 7.76
C GLN A 611 -31.57 -15.12 8.59
N GLU A 612 -32.30 -14.07 8.20
CA GLU A 612 -33.55 -13.66 8.89
C GLU A 612 -34.62 -14.74 8.87
N ARG A 613 -34.66 -15.54 7.79
CA ARG A 613 -35.55 -16.70 7.64
C ARG A 613 -35.05 -17.95 8.37
N ASN A 614 -33.93 -17.86 9.11
CA ASN A 614 -33.27 -18.96 9.83
C ASN A 614 -33.01 -20.21 8.95
N GLN A 615 -32.69 -20.01 7.67
CA GLN A 615 -32.44 -21.12 6.75
C GLN A 615 -31.07 -21.74 7.03
N THR A 616 -31.03 -23.08 7.11
CA THR A 616 -29.80 -23.85 7.34
C THR A 616 -29.75 -25.02 6.35
N PRO A 617 -28.77 -25.07 5.43
CA PRO A 617 -27.69 -24.10 5.26
C PRO A 617 -28.13 -22.80 4.56
N ASN A 618 -27.47 -21.68 4.88
CA ASN A 618 -27.54 -20.45 4.09
C ASN A 618 -26.58 -20.58 2.90
N LEU A 619 -27.10 -21.00 1.76
CA LEU A 619 -26.29 -21.32 0.57
C LEU A 619 -25.46 -20.13 0.04
N TYR A 620 -25.95 -18.90 0.20
CA TYR A 620 -25.23 -17.70 -0.24
C TYR A 620 -23.99 -17.43 0.63
N MET A 621 -24.11 -17.63 1.95
CA MET A 621 -22.96 -17.55 2.87
C MET A 621 -21.96 -18.68 2.64
N GLU A 622 -22.43 -19.90 2.35
CA GLU A 622 -21.53 -21.00 2.01
C GLU A 622 -20.74 -20.72 0.73
N ALA A 623 -21.41 -20.26 -0.33
CA ALA A 623 -20.75 -19.90 -1.59
C ALA A 623 -19.70 -18.79 -1.41
N TRP A 624 -19.97 -17.81 -0.53
CA TRP A 624 -18.98 -16.81 -0.15
C TRP A 624 -17.74 -17.42 0.53
N ARG A 625 -17.97 -18.32 1.50
CA ARG A 625 -16.92 -19.03 2.26
C ARG A 625 -16.01 -19.85 1.35
N PHE A 626 -16.58 -20.44 0.29
CA PHE A 626 -15.86 -21.27 -0.68
C PHE A 626 -15.33 -20.49 -1.90
N ASN A 627 -15.29 -19.16 -1.84
CA ASN A 627 -14.75 -18.30 -2.89
C ASN A 627 -15.43 -18.44 -4.26
N CYS A 628 -16.72 -18.75 -4.31
CA CYS A 628 -17.50 -18.81 -5.56
C CYS A 628 -17.70 -17.44 -6.23
N PHE A 629 -17.24 -16.34 -5.63
CA PHE A 629 -17.36 -14.99 -6.15
C PHE A 629 -16.01 -14.30 -6.21
N VAL A 630 -15.81 -13.49 -7.25
CA VAL A 630 -14.67 -12.59 -7.36
C VAL A 630 -14.83 -11.47 -6.33
N ARG A 631 -13.97 -11.44 -5.32
CA ARG A 631 -13.94 -10.39 -4.29
C ARG A 631 -13.26 -9.11 -4.81
N THR A 632 -13.82 -8.55 -5.88
CA THR A 632 -13.24 -7.41 -6.59
C THR A 632 -13.29 -6.13 -5.75
N LYS A 633 -12.23 -5.32 -5.87
CA LYS A 633 -12.14 -3.99 -5.27
C LYS A 633 -12.05 -2.88 -6.34
N CYS A 634 -12.18 -3.23 -7.63
CA CYS A 634 -12.03 -2.26 -8.71
C CYS A 634 -13.20 -1.28 -8.83
N TYR A 635 -14.36 -1.62 -8.30
CA TYR A 635 -15.55 -0.78 -8.27
C TYR A 635 -16.06 -0.65 -6.85
N ILE A 636 -16.27 0.59 -6.42
CA ILE A 636 -16.48 0.91 -5.00
C ILE A 636 -17.72 0.22 -4.40
N TYR A 637 -18.82 0.15 -5.16
CA TYR A 637 -20.06 -0.46 -4.65
C TYR A 637 -20.00 -1.99 -4.61
N GLU A 638 -19.24 -2.64 -5.49
CA GLU A 638 -18.98 -4.09 -5.37
C GLU A 638 -18.06 -4.36 -4.18
N ALA A 639 -17.10 -3.47 -3.93
CA ALA A 639 -16.23 -3.57 -2.75
C ALA A 639 -17.02 -3.38 -1.44
N PHE A 640 -18.07 -2.56 -1.43
CA PHE A 640 -19.02 -2.54 -0.30
C PHE A 640 -19.67 -3.90 -0.09
N GLY A 641 -20.08 -4.59 -1.17
CA GLY A 641 -20.58 -5.96 -1.09
C GLY A 641 -19.61 -6.92 -0.43
N VAL A 642 -18.30 -6.82 -0.74
CA VAL A 642 -17.25 -7.61 -0.08
C VAL A 642 -17.22 -7.33 1.42
N GLY A 643 -17.15 -6.06 1.83
CA GLY A 643 -17.10 -5.67 3.24
C GLY A 643 -18.34 -6.11 4.02
N LEU A 644 -19.53 -5.92 3.42
CA LEU A 644 -20.81 -6.31 4.03
C LEU A 644 -20.94 -7.83 4.17
N MET A 645 -20.45 -8.61 3.20
CA MET A 645 -20.41 -10.07 3.32
C MET A 645 -19.44 -10.53 4.42
N GLU A 646 -18.26 -9.93 4.53
CA GLU A 646 -17.33 -10.25 5.63
C GLU A 646 -17.92 -9.89 7.01
N GLU A 647 -18.62 -8.75 7.12
CA GLU A 647 -19.36 -8.36 8.33
C GLU A 647 -20.44 -9.40 8.66
N LEU A 648 -21.24 -9.81 7.68
CA LEU A 648 -22.31 -10.79 7.82
C LEU A 648 -21.79 -12.18 8.25
N MET A 649 -20.60 -12.56 7.75
CA MET A 649 -19.92 -13.81 8.15
C MET A 649 -19.33 -13.77 9.56
N GLY A 650 -19.37 -12.61 10.24
CA GLY A 650 -18.78 -12.42 11.56
C GLY A 650 -17.30 -12.03 11.55
N ASN A 651 -16.70 -11.80 10.38
CA ASN A 651 -15.30 -11.43 10.21
C ASN A 651 -15.12 -9.91 10.35
N LYS A 652 -15.50 -9.36 11.52
CA LYS A 652 -15.59 -7.90 11.75
C LYS A 652 -14.28 -7.15 11.51
N GLU A 653 -13.13 -7.72 11.87
CA GLU A 653 -11.81 -7.11 11.61
C GLU A 653 -11.50 -7.01 10.11
N SER A 654 -11.81 -8.06 9.34
CA SER A 654 -11.68 -8.03 7.88
C SER A 654 -12.61 -6.99 7.26
N ALA A 655 -13.85 -6.91 7.74
CA ALA A 655 -14.81 -5.90 7.29
C ALA A 655 -14.34 -4.46 7.61
N LYS A 656 -13.87 -4.21 8.84
CA LYS A 656 -13.27 -2.93 9.26
C LYS A 656 -12.14 -2.54 8.30
N SER A 657 -11.18 -3.44 8.10
CA SER A 657 -10.05 -3.22 7.20
C SER A 657 -10.48 -2.89 5.77
N ILE A 658 -11.53 -3.55 5.25
CA ILE A 658 -12.08 -3.26 3.91
C ILE A 658 -12.70 -1.87 3.88
N PHE A 659 -13.59 -1.52 4.81
CA PHE A 659 -14.28 -0.22 4.79
C PHE A 659 -13.32 0.95 5.02
N GLU A 660 -12.38 0.82 5.96
CA GLU A 660 -11.33 1.82 6.17
C GLU A 660 -10.47 2.00 4.91
N LYS A 661 -10.10 0.90 4.25
CA LYS A 661 -9.37 0.94 2.98
C LYS A 661 -10.17 1.65 1.88
N LEU A 662 -11.47 1.43 1.79
CA LEU A 662 -12.31 2.08 0.78
C LEU A 662 -12.42 3.59 1.00
N VAL A 663 -12.54 4.04 2.25
CA VAL A 663 -12.48 5.47 2.59
C VAL A 663 -11.10 6.04 2.31
N LYS A 664 -10.04 5.32 2.68
CA LYS A 664 -8.64 5.72 2.41
C LYS A 664 -8.37 5.88 0.90
N GLU A 665 -8.85 4.97 0.07
CA GLU A 665 -8.68 5.01 -1.39
C GLU A 665 -9.64 6.02 -2.06
N ASN A 666 -10.75 6.38 -1.41
CA ASN A 666 -11.78 7.28 -1.94
C ASN A 666 -12.21 8.31 -0.87
N PRO A 667 -11.30 9.19 -0.41
CA PRO A 667 -11.51 10.02 0.78
C PRO A 667 -12.60 11.09 0.63
N ILE A 668 -13.06 11.36 -0.59
CA ILE A 668 -14.16 12.31 -0.86
C ILE A 668 -15.48 11.62 -1.26
N HIS A 669 -15.52 10.27 -1.26
CA HIS A 669 -16.71 9.51 -1.65
C HIS A 669 -17.67 9.35 -0.48
N ARG A 670 -18.79 10.09 -0.53
CA ARG A 670 -19.79 10.13 0.56
C ARG A 670 -20.30 8.76 0.98
N ASP A 671 -20.61 7.87 0.04
CA ASP A 671 -21.13 6.55 0.41
C ASP A 671 -20.08 5.67 1.09
N ALA A 672 -18.78 5.87 0.80
CA ALA A 672 -17.72 5.10 1.46
C ALA A 672 -17.59 5.52 2.91
N ILE A 673 -17.56 6.84 3.14
CA ILE A 673 -17.53 7.44 4.47
C ILE A 673 -18.76 6.98 5.27
N LYS A 674 -19.96 7.12 4.68
CA LYS A 674 -21.21 6.71 5.33
C LYS A 674 -21.25 5.22 5.62
N THR A 675 -20.75 4.37 4.72
CA THR A 675 -20.72 2.92 4.93
C THR A 675 -19.81 2.55 6.11
N LEU A 676 -18.65 3.20 6.24
CA LEU A 676 -17.75 3.03 7.39
C LEU A 676 -18.39 3.55 8.70
N GLU A 677 -19.02 4.72 8.66
CA GLU A 677 -19.77 5.24 9.81
C GLU A 677 -20.90 4.28 10.24
N ASP A 678 -21.65 3.75 9.28
CA ASP A 678 -22.74 2.82 9.56
C ASP A 678 -22.21 1.47 10.07
N PHE A 679 -21.03 1.02 9.60
CA PHE A 679 -20.32 -0.12 10.18
C PHE A 679 -19.99 0.10 11.66
N TYR A 680 -19.44 1.26 12.02
CA TYR A 680 -19.14 1.59 13.41
C TYR A 680 -20.39 1.78 14.28
N LYS A 681 -21.50 2.26 13.71
CA LYS A 681 -22.79 2.29 14.43
C LYS A 681 -23.30 0.89 14.74
N ARG A 682 -23.12 -0.06 13.82
CA ARG A 682 -23.49 -1.47 14.03
C ARG A 682 -22.52 -2.22 14.94
N ASN A 683 -21.25 -1.79 14.99
CA ASN A 683 -20.18 -2.42 15.76
C ASN A 683 -19.39 -1.38 16.60
N PRO A 684 -20.00 -0.79 17.64
CA PRO A 684 -19.39 0.29 18.42
C PRO A 684 -18.05 -0.09 19.08
N GLU A 685 -17.86 -1.37 19.38
CA GLU A 685 -16.62 -1.92 19.95
C GLU A 685 -15.41 -1.77 19.00
N MET A 686 -15.65 -1.65 17.70
CA MET A 686 -14.62 -1.60 16.65
C MET A 686 -14.11 -0.18 16.36
N MET A 687 -14.68 0.86 16.96
CA MET A 687 -14.35 2.27 16.70
C MET A 687 -12.96 2.69 17.24
N ARG A 688 -12.31 1.83 18.04
CA ARG A 688 -11.03 2.13 18.68
C ARG A 688 -9.83 1.84 17.79
#